data_AF-A0A2R6M404-F1
#
_entry.id   AF-A0A2R6M404-F1
#
_cell.length_a   1.000
_cell.length_b   1.000
_cell.length_c   1.000
_cell.angle_alpha   90.00
_cell.angle_beta   90.00
_cell.angle_gamma   90.00
#
_symmetry.space_group_name_H-M   'P 1'
#
loop_
_entity.id
_entity.type
_entity.pdbx_description
1 polymer ?
#
loop_
_entity_poly.entity_id
_entity_poly.type
_entity_poly.pdbx_seq_one_letter_code
_entity_poly.pdbx_strand_id
1 'polypeptide(L)'
;MTVHWLLPSVIVVLAVGAWLGGKASERIAGGLNRIARVLFGRFVSPSQDRKRRLEAAFIDTTYRTYAAKTYLFTLLGLVAGAVAGAYLLAGVLAVLEPVVHALSGLPKTMTRPLGIHPDFRLVLSARGRWAIMLGGGALIGVLTALLAYVLRWRLPANTAEVRRRSIQEGLPRTTAFTYALSRGGMEFPQILRILGRNRAVYGEAANEMSVAVREMDLFGRDMITALKRMGRRTPSDQFKTFTENLTSVLQSGSNLSVFLKEQYERFREDAEDRQKEVLELLATIAEAYVTILVAGMLFLITILLVFGLTTTDTLWALKLLIYVMIPLANLGFAVFLQQKLDVLGIARRSGGEVIDRMTAATPVYSSPEIDSRRADGGIATDRDNRRTIALYDRVSRIKELLRSPLRAFLWDPAKLLWLTIPVALLAIGVRLPAALQAEGVTVRMLDDYLIQSLLFVLATYAIIRELYKRRIDRIEAATPELLERLASLNEAGMSVVEGLDRVRGGDLGVLSPEVDRIWRDVEYGANVDDSLIRFGRRVRTTAITRVVTLLTNAMRASGDMGPVLRIASEQARSEVRLREQRRQQMFTYLVVIYVSFAVFLVIITAVNQVLVPALPETVPTPSGDDVARLGASPDAFTRFGDVNQAAYTLVFFHAALLQAVFAGFIAGQLGEGSLRDGAKHAAIMLTVAYLIVVLLSSPVASISAEFAVSDGDRVSNVESIELSEGGFVAVYDDSGSDGVDGQLLGHTEYLPPGTHSNVIIPLQNATLTEETDVRIVVHHDTDGDERFGYTPPYRAGAGGVDRPYEPLSDGARPGVSVTVQYIG
;
A
#
# COMPACT_ATOMS: atom_id res chain seq x y z
N MET A 1 25.06 -34.58 6.82
CA MET A 1 24.84 -33.50 7.81
C MET A 1 23.99 -34.05 8.95
N THR A 2 24.58 -34.20 10.13
CA THR A 2 24.02 -34.96 11.25
C THR A 2 23.02 -34.14 12.07
N VAL A 3 21.99 -34.82 12.60
CA VAL A 3 20.84 -34.31 13.38
C VAL A 3 21.22 -33.36 14.53
N HIS A 4 22.47 -33.39 15.00
CA HIS A 4 22.99 -32.54 16.07
C HIS A 4 23.00 -31.02 15.75
N TRP A 5 23.02 -30.62 14.48
CA TRP A 5 22.96 -29.20 14.08
C TRP A 5 21.55 -28.60 14.11
N LEU A 6 20.50 -29.41 14.28
CA LEU A 6 19.09 -28.96 14.29
C LEU A 6 18.51 -28.78 15.71
N LEU A 7 19.12 -29.37 16.74
CA LEU A 7 18.63 -29.24 18.12
C LEU A 7 18.61 -27.77 18.63
N PRO A 8 19.62 -26.93 18.36
CA PRO A 8 19.59 -25.53 18.80
C PRO A 8 18.54 -24.71 18.02
N SER A 9 18.31 -24.98 16.74
CA SER A 9 17.30 -24.26 15.95
C SER A 9 15.87 -24.57 16.42
N VAL A 10 15.61 -25.79 16.93
CA VAL A 10 14.35 -26.13 17.59
C VAL A 10 14.08 -25.25 18.81
N ILE A 11 15.09 -24.88 19.59
CA ILE A 11 14.93 -23.99 20.76
C ILE A 11 14.48 -22.59 20.32
N VAL A 12 15.06 -22.06 19.23
CA VAL A 12 14.64 -20.77 18.66
C VAL A 12 13.20 -20.85 18.17
N VAL A 13 12.84 -21.91 17.43
CA VAL A 13 11.47 -22.13 16.94
C VAL A 13 10.47 -22.27 18.08
N LEU A 14 10.82 -22.98 19.15
CA LEU A 14 9.96 -23.11 20.33
C LEU A 14 9.82 -21.80 21.10
N ALA A 15 10.89 -21.01 21.24
CA ALA A 15 10.84 -19.70 21.90
C ALA A 15 9.98 -18.70 21.11
N VAL A 16 10.17 -18.63 19.78
CA VAL A 16 9.37 -17.81 18.87
C VAL A 16 7.93 -18.32 18.83
N GLY A 17 7.73 -19.64 18.79
CA GLY A 17 6.42 -20.29 18.83
C GLY A 17 5.67 -20.04 20.13
N ALA A 18 6.35 -20.04 21.28
CA ALA A 18 5.76 -19.66 22.56
C ALA A 18 5.35 -18.18 22.58
N TRP A 19 6.16 -17.30 21.99
CA TRP A 19 5.83 -15.88 21.89
C TRP A 19 4.64 -15.60 20.96
N LEU A 20 4.64 -16.19 19.76
CA LEU A 20 3.55 -16.07 18.78
C LEU A 20 2.28 -16.78 19.23
N GLY A 21 2.40 -18.02 19.72
CA GLY A 21 1.28 -18.81 20.24
C GLY A 21 0.61 -18.16 21.45
N GLY A 22 1.39 -17.49 22.30
CA GLY A 22 0.87 -16.68 23.41
C GLY A 22 0.09 -15.44 22.98
N LYS A 23 0.21 -14.99 21.71
CA LYS A 23 -0.64 -13.95 21.11
C LYS A 23 -1.85 -14.52 20.38
N ALA A 24 -1.71 -15.70 19.77
CA ALA A 24 -2.76 -16.31 18.96
C ALA A 24 -3.80 -17.11 19.77
N SER A 25 -3.45 -17.61 20.96
CA SER A 25 -4.33 -18.47 21.77
C SER A 25 -4.31 -18.11 23.25
N GLU A 26 -5.49 -17.86 23.81
CA GLU A 26 -5.66 -17.62 25.25
C GLU A 26 -5.23 -18.81 26.12
N ARG A 27 -5.38 -20.05 25.61
CA ARG A 27 -4.94 -21.26 26.32
C ARG A 27 -3.42 -21.29 26.49
N ILE A 28 -2.69 -21.01 25.42
CA ILE A 28 -1.22 -20.93 25.43
C ILE A 28 -0.77 -19.77 26.33
N ALA A 29 -1.44 -18.61 26.22
CA ALA A 29 -1.18 -17.47 27.08
C ALA A 29 -1.37 -17.79 28.57
N GLY A 30 -2.43 -18.53 28.92
CA GLY A 30 -2.71 -19.00 30.28
C GLY A 30 -1.65 -19.98 30.80
N GLY A 31 -1.22 -20.93 29.96
CA GLY A 31 -0.11 -21.84 30.26
C GLY A 31 1.20 -21.08 30.56
N LEU A 32 1.56 -20.13 29.69
CA LEU A 32 2.72 -19.25 29.88
C LEU A 32 2.61 -18.41 31.14
N ASN A 33 1.43 -17.89 31.48
CA ASN A 33 1.21 -17.12 32.71
C ASN A 33 1.45 -17.99 33.95
N ARG A 34 1.11 -19.28 33.91
CA ARG A 34 1.35 -20.23 35.00
C ARG A 34 2.84 -20.53 35.13
N ILE A 35 3.51 -20.91 34.04
CA ILE A 35 4.95 -21.20 34.01
C ILE A 35 5.74 -19.99 34.50
N ALA A 36 5.43 -18.79 33.99
CA ALA A 36 6.08 -17.56 34.40
C ALA A 36 5.93 -17.27 35.89
N ARG A 37 4.72 -17.43 36.45
CA ARG A 37 4.49 -17.19 37.88
C ARG A 37 5.23 -18.20 38.77
N VAL A 38 5.30 -19.46 38.37
CA VAL A 38 6.03 -20.50 39.10
C VAL A 38 7.53 -20.22 39.09
N LEU A 39 8.11 -19.94 37.92
CA LEU A 39 9.55 -19.71 37.77
C LEU A 39 10.01 -18.37 38.32
N PHE A 40 9.26 -17.30 38.05
CA PHE A 40 9.71 -15.92 38.30
C PHE A 40 8.88 -15.14 39.33
N GLY A 41 7.78 -15.69 39.84
CA GLY A 41 6.86 -14.97 40.73
C GLY A 41 7.48 -14.52 42.06
N ARG A 42 8.59 -15.13 42.48
CA ARG A 42 9.38 -14.74 43.66
C ARG A 42 10.32 -13.55 43.43
N PHE A 43 10.72 -13.29 42.18
CA PHE A 43 11.65 -12.22 41.83
C PHE A 43 10.95 -10.91 41.46
N VAL A 44 9.61 -10.89 41.45
CA VAL A 44 8.84 -9.69 41.11
C VAL A 44 8.71 -8.79 42.34
N SER A 45 9.36 -7.61 42.29
CA SER A 45 9.17 -6.56 43.29
C SER A 45 7.87 -5.77 43.05
N PRO A 46 7.14 -5.37 44.11
CA PRO A 46 6.00 -4.46 43.99
C PRO A 46 6.43 -3.10 43.42
N SER A 47 5.68 -2.57 42.45
CA SER A 47 5.89 -1.23 41.91
C SER A 47 4.55 -0.58 41.60
N GLN A 48 4.23 0.51 42.30
CA GLN A 48 2.98 1.25 42.07
C GLN A 48 2.98 1.91 40.69
N ASP A 49 4.10 2.46 40.23
CA ASP A 49 4.18 3.12 38.93
C ASP A 49 3.95 2.15 37.77
N ARG A 50 4.57 0.96 37.83
CA ARG A 50 4.36 -0.07 36.79
C ARG A 50 2.95 -0.63 36.84
N LYS A 51 2.35 -0.76 38.03
CA LYS A 51 0.95 -1.16 38.18
C LYS A 51 0.02 -0.12 37.53
N ARG A 52 0.21 1.17 37.84
CA ARG A 52 -0.54 2.29 37.23
C ARG A 52 -0.41 2.30 35.71
N ARG A 53 0.78 2.05 35.15
CA ARG A 53 0.97 1.97 33.68
C ARG A 53 0.16 0.84 33.03
N LEU A 54 0.07 -0.32 33.69
CA LEU A 54 -0.73 -1.45 33.18
C LEU A 54 -2.24 -1.14 33.27
N GLU A 55 -2.68 -0.52 34.36
CA GLU A 55 -4.06 -0.08 34.55
C GLU A 55 -4.45 0.98 33.50
N ALA A 56 -3.58 1.97 33.28
CA ALA A 56 -3.75 3.00 32.26
C ALA A 56 -3.83 2.41 30.85
N ALA A 57 -3.07 1.33 30.57
CA ALA A 57 -3.08 0.59 29.31
C ALA A 57 -4.25 -0.39 29.16
N PHE A 58 -5.12 -0.54 30.18
CA PHE A 58 -6.25 -1.48 30.19
C PHE A 58 -5.84 -2.94 29.97
N ILE A 59 -4.69 -3.35 30.50
CA ILE A 59 -4.19 -4.71 30.35
C ILE A 59 -4.87 -5.61 31.39
N ASP A 60 -5.63 -6.61 30.93
CA ASP A 60 -6.42 -7.55 31.76
C ASP A 60 -5.57 -8.54 32.61
N THR A 61 -4.26 -8.31 32.72
CA THR A 61 -3.35 -9.14 33.53
C THR A 61 -2.84 -8.38 34.74
N THR A 62 -2.79 -9.06 35.89
CA THR A 62 -2.23 -8.47 37.10
C THR A 62 -0.74 -8.13 36.93
N TYR A 63 -0.29 -7.06 37.58
CA TYR A 63 1.11 -6.61 37.54
C TYR A 63 2.11 -7.76 37.81
N ARG A 64 1.83 -8.57 38.84
CA ARG A 64 2.71 -9.69 39.21
C ARG A 64 2.84 -10.72 38.09
N THR A 65 1.75 -11.02 37.40
CA THR A 65 1.74 -11.95 36.26
C THR A 65 2.47 -11.37 35.06
N TYR A 66 2.24 -10.09 34.76
CA TYR A 66 2.90 -9.42 33.64
C TYR A 66 4.41 -9.36 33.84
N ALA A 67 4.87 -8.93 35.02
CA ALA A 67 6.29 -8.84 35.37
C ALA A 67 6.98 -10.21 35.37
N ALA A 68 6.36 -11.23 35.97
CA ALA A 68 6.90 -12.59 35.96
C ALA A 68 7.03 -13.13 34.52
N LYS A 69 6.03 -12.88 33.69
CA LYS A 69 6.07 -13.28 32.28
C LYS A 69 7.14 -12.48 31.53
N THR A 70 7.40 -11.22 31.88
CA THR A 70 8.48 -10.41 31.30
C THR A 70 9.83 -11.08 31.50
N TYR A 71 10.15 -11.53 32.72
CA TYR A 71 11.38 -12.27 32.97
C TYR A 71 11.48 -13.57 32.16
N LEU A 72 10.36 -14.30 31.99
CA LEU A 72 10.33 -15.49 31.15
C LEU A 72 10.69 -15.16 29.68
N PHE A 73 10.12 -14.11 29.08
CA PHE A 73 10.49 -13.73 27.71
C PHE A 73 11.88 -13.13 27.60
N THR A 74 12.40 -12.47 28.64
CA THR A 74 13.80 -12.04 28.69
C THR A 74 14.74 -13.24 28.67
N LEU A 75 14.45 -14.29 29.45
CA LEU A 75 15.23 -15.54 29.43
C LEU A 75 15.13 -16.26 28.09
N LEU A 76 13.93 -16.39 27.52
CA LEU A 76 13.75 -17.00 26.21
C LEU A 76 14.45 -16.19 25.11
N GLY A 77 14.41 -14.86 25.17
CA GLY A 77 15.13 -13.97 24.26
C GLY A 77 16.65 -14.10 24.39
N LEU A 78 17.17 -14.29 25.61
CA LEU A 78 18.59 -14.55 25.85
C LEU A 78 19.04 -15.83 25.12
N VAL A 79 18.34 -16.94 25.38
CA VAL A 79 18.69 -18.25 24.82
C VAL A 79 18.50 -18.28 23.30
N ALA A 80 17.35 -17.83 22.81
CA ALA A 80 17.05 -17.82 21.39
C ALA A 80 17.96 -16.85 20.63
N GLY A 81 18.20 -15.65 21.19
CA GLY A 81 19.12 -14.66 20.62
C GLY A 81 20.56 -15.15 20.58
N ALA A 82 21.00 -15.90 21.60
CA ALA A 82 22.36 -16.47 21.61
C ALA A 82 22.56 -17.52 20.52
N VAL A 83 21.59 -18.42 20.37
CA VAL A 83 21.62 -19.47 19.35
C VAL A 83 21.48 -18.86 17.94
N ALA A 84 20.50 -17.99 17.73
CA ALA A 84 20.28 -17.32 16.45
C ALA A 84 21.46 -16.42 16.07
N GLY A 85 22.04 -15.70 17.03
CA GLY A 85 23.22 -14.88 16.84
C GLY A 85 24.45 -15.70 16.41
N ALA A 86 24.65 -16.88 17.01
CA ALA A 86 25.72 -17.79 16.61
C ALA A 86 25.55 -18.28 15.16
N TYR A 87 24.33 -18.64 14.74
CA TYR A 87 24.05 -19.01 13.34
C TYR A 87 24.17 -17.84 12.37
N LEU A 88 23.72 -16.64 12.77
CA LEU A 88 23.84 -15.43 11.96
C LEU A 88 25.30 -15.09 11.72
N LEU A 89 26.13 -15.12 12.76
CA LEU A 89 27.57 -14.91 12.64
C LEU A 89 28.23 -16.00 11.79
N ALA A 90 27.77 -17.26 11.89
CA ALA A 90 28.26 -18.32 11.00
C ALA A 90 27.92 -18.06 9.54
N GLY A 91 26.70 -17.58 9.23
CA GLY A 91 26.30 -17.20 7.88
C GLY A 91 27.09 -15.99 7.36
N VAL A 92 27.28 -14.97 8.19
CA VAL A 92 28.11 -13.80 7.84
C VAL A 92 29.53 -14.24 7.52
N LEU A 93 30.16 -15.06 8.37
CA LEU A 93 31.50 -15.58 8.12
C LEU A 93 31.60 -16.43 6.84
N ALA A 94 30.52 -17.09 6.41
CA ALA A 94 30.47 -17.89 5.19
C ALA A 94 30.32 -17.04 3.91
N VAL A 95 29.63 -15.90 4.01
CA VAL A 95 29.28 -15.04 2.85
C VAL A 95 30.21 -13.81 2.73
N LEU A 96 30.95 -13.47 3.79
CA LEU A 96 31.82 -12.31 3.84
C LEU A 96 32.87 -12.29 2.70
N GLU A 97 33.56 -13.41 2.48
CA GLU A 97 34.58 -13.51 1.42
C GLU A 97 33.97 -13.35 0.01
N PRO A 98 32.91 -14.08 -0.39
CA PRO A 98 32.20 -13.84 -1.65
C PRO A 98 31.74 -12.38 -1.85
N VAL A 99 31.22 -11.76 -0.80
CA VAL A 99 30.72 -10.37 -0.86
C VAL A 99 31.85 -9.37 -1.02
N VAL A 100 32.97 -9.53 -0.30
CA VAL A 100 34.13 -8.64 -0.43
C VAL A 100 34.75 -8.75 -1.82
N HIS A 101 34.80 -9.95 -2.41
CA HIS A 101 35.21 -10.13 -3.80
C HIS A 101 34.26 -9.42 -4.78
N ALA A 102 32.94 -9.57 -4.62
CA ALA A 102 31.98 -8.87 -5.48
C ALA A 102 32.09 -7.34 -5.37
N LEU A 103 32.30 -6.82 -4.14
CA LEU A 103 32.47 -5.38 -3.89
C LEU A 103 33.82 -4.83 -4.38
N SER A 104 34.83 -5.67 -4.58
CA SER A 104 36.13 -5.24 -5.09
C SER A 104 36.08 -4.75 -6.56
N GLY A 105 34.97 -5.01 -7.27
CA GLY A 105 34.70 -4.44 -8.60
C GLY A 105 34.24 -2.98 -8.59
N LEU A 106 33.98 -2.37 -7.43
CA LEU A 106 33.61 -0.96 -7.31
C LEU A 106 34.83 -0.02 -7.47
N PRO A 107 34.62 1.26 -7.85
CA PRO A 107 35.69 2.23 -8.06
C PRO A 107 36.66 2.32 -6.85
N LYS A 108 37.97 2.39 -7.15
CA LYS A 108 39.06 2.39 -6.16
C LYS A 108 38.97 3.52 -5.13
N THR A 109 38.22 4.59 -5.42
CA THR A 109 37.93 5.71 -4.51
C THR A 109 36.97 5.35 -3.37
N MET A 110 36.06 4.38 -3.58
CA MET A 110 35.15 3.87 -2.55
C MET A 110 35.71 2.63 -1.83
N THR A 111 36.44 1.77 -2.53
CA THR A 111 36.94 0.49 -1.98
C THR A 111 38.20 0.64 -1.14
N ARG A 112 39.13 1.55 -1.48
CA ARG A 112 40.36 1.79 -0.69
C ARG A 112 40.12 2.31 0.72
N PRO A 113 39.24 3.31 0.96
CA PRO A 113 38.96 3.76 2.33
C PRO A 113 38.33 2.66 3.21
N LEU A 114 37.65 1.70 2.59
CA LEU A 114 36.99 0.57 3.24
C LEU A 114 37.88 -0.68 3.36
N GLY A 115 39.11 -0.65 2.82
CA GLY A 115 40.05 -1.78 2.87
C GLY A 115 39.63 -3.00 2.03
N ILE A 116 38.76 -2.81 1.04
CA ILE A 116 38.24 -3.87 0.17
C ILE A 116 39.25 -4.11 -0.96
N HIS A 117 39.87 -5.29 -0.97
CA HIS A 117 40.85 -5.69 -1.98
C HIS A 117 40.47 -7.02 -2.64
N PRO A 118 40.82 -7.23 -3.93
CA PRO A 118 40.53 -8.47 -4.64
C PRO A 118 41.15 -9.73 -4.02
N ASP A 119 42.22 -9.57 -3.23
CA ASP A 119 42.95 -10.69 -2.58
C ASP A 119 42.49 -10.96 -1.14
N PHE A 120 41.37 -10.37 -0.70
CA PHE A 120 40.88 -10.56 0.66
C PHE A 120 40.54 -12.02 0.93
N ARG A 121 41.22 -12.64 1.91
CA ARG A 121 40.92 -14.00 2.40
C ARG A 121 40.73 -14.01 3.91
N LEU A 122 39.65 -14.62 4.36
CA LEU A 122 39.32 -14.69 5.79
C LEU A 122 40.02 -15.89 6.47
N VAL A 123 41.24 -15.69 6.94
CA VAL A 123 42.00 -16.71 7.68
C VAL A 123 41.67 -16.66 9.18
N LEU A 124 40.81 -17.57 9.63
CA LEU A 124 40.45 -17.74 11.04
C LEU A 124 40.78 -19.15 11.51
N SER A 125 41.46 -19.28 12.65
CA SER A 125 41.69 -20.59 13.28
C SER A 125 40.36 -21.22 13.71
N ALA A 126 40.29 -22.56 13.80
CA ALA A 126 39.07 -23.25 14.24
C ALA A 126 38.59 -22.75 15.62
N ARG A 127 39.52 -22.51 16.56
CA ARG A 127 39.21 -21.90 17.86
C ARG A 127 38.71 -20.46 17.74
N GLY A 128 39.30 -19.67 16.85
CA GLY A 128 38.87 -18.30 16.57
C GLY A 128 37.44 -18.24 16.01
N ARG A 129 37.08 -19.12 15.07
CA ARG A 129 35.72 -19.21 14.53
C ARG A 129 34.70 -19.54 15.61
N TRP A 130 34.97 -20.54 16.44
CA TRP A 130 34.08 -20.90 17.56
C TRP A 130 33.99 -19.81 18.63
N ALA A 131 35.09 -19.13 18.95
CA ALA A 131 35.09 -18.02 19.90
C ALA A 131 34.24 -16.84 19.41
N ILE A 132 34.33 -16.50 18.12
CA ILE A 132 33.50 -15.44 17.51
C ILE A 132 32.02 -15.85 17.51
N MET A 133 31.71 -17.09 17.11
CA MET A 133 30.32 -17.56 17.06
C MET A 133 29.67 -17.65 18.46
N LEU A 134 30.35 -18.26 19.43
CA LEU A 134 29.80 -18.42 20.78
C LEU A 134 29.82 -17.12 21.58
N GLY A 135 30.92 -16.36 21.51
CA GLY A 135 31.04 -15.07 22.19
C GLY A 135 30.13 -14.00 21.59
N GLY A 136 30.14 -13.86 20.27
CA GLY A 136 29.24 -12.96 19.54
C GLY A 136 27.78 -13.39 19.64
N GLY A 137 27.51 -14.69 19.61
CA GLY A 137 26.19 -15.25 19.92
C GLY A 137 25.73 -14.84 21.31
N ALA A 138 26.50 -15.10 22.37
CA ALA A 138 26.16 -14.71 23.73
C ALA A 138 25.90 -13.19 23.86
N LEU A 139 26.71 -12.35 23.22
CA LEU A 139 26.51 -10.90 23.18
C LEU A 139 25.16 -10.53 22.53
N ILE A 140 24.87 -11.10 21.35
CA ILE A 140 23.58 -10.91 20.65
C ILE A 140 22.43 -11.41 21.52
N GLY A 141 22.61 -12.52 22.25
CA GLY A 141 21.65 -13.01 23.23
C GLY A 141 21.36 -12.01 24.33
N VAL A 142 22.38 -11.44 24.96
CA VAL A 142 22.24 -10.42 26.01
C VAL A 142 21.54 -9.18 25.47
N LEU A 143 21.92 -8.71 24.28
CA LEU A 143 21.26 -7.59 23.61
C LEU A 143 19.79 -7.89 23.32
N THR A 144 19.48 -9.11 22.86
CA THR A 144 18.10 -9.56 22.59
C THR A 144 17.29 -9.63 23.88
N ALA A 145 17.88 -10.11 24.98
CA ALA A 145 17.25 -10.17 26.29
C ALA A 145 16.93 -8.77 26.84
N LEU A 146 17.90 -7.85 26.76
CA LEU A 146 17.74 -6.45 27.15
C LEU A 146 16.64 -5.79 26.31
N LEU A 147 16.68 -5.98 24.99
CA LEU A 147 15.69 -5.46 24.06
C LEU A 147 14.29 -6.00 24.38
N ALA A 148 14.16 -7.31 24.61
CA ALA A 148 12.89 -7.94 24.99
C ALA A 148 12.34 -7.37 26.30
N TYR A 149 13.21 -7.16 27.30
CA TYR A 149 12.82 -6.55 28.58
C TYR A 149 12.35 -5.10 28.40
N VAL A 150 13.12 -4.28 27.70
CA VAL A 150 12.82 -2.87 27.44
C VAL A 150 11.55 -2.71 26.61
N LEU A 151 11.44 -3.43 25.49
CA LEU A 151 10.27 -3.41 24.62
C LEU A 151 9.02 -3.78 25.41
N ARG A 152 9.09 -4.82 26.25
CA ARG A 152 7.93 -5.29 26.98
C ARG A 152 7.44 -4.33 28.05
N TRP A 153 8.31 -3.54 28.65
CA TRP A 153 7.88 -2.46 29.55
C TRP A 153 7.49 -1.18 28.81
N ARG A 154 8.02 -0.95 27.60
CA ARG A 154 7.56 0.14 26.71
C ARG A 154 6.20 -0.13 26.09
N LEU A 155 5.85 -1.37 25.77
CA LEU A 155 4.59 -1.72 25.12
C LEU A 155 3.37 -1.18 25.89
N PRO A 156 3.19 -1.42 27.21
CA PRO A 156 2.10 -0.82 27.98
C PRO A 156 2.11 0.71 27.97
N ALA A 157 3.28 1.35 28.02
CA ALA A 157 3.38 2.80 27.99
C ALA A 157 2.92 3.35 26.63
N ASN A 158 3.34 2.73 25.52
CA ASN A 158 2.89 3.07 24.18
C ASN A 158 1.38 2.82 24.02
N THR A 159 0.85 1.70 24.54
CA THR A 159 -0.59 1.42 24.53
C THR A 159 -1.37 2.45 25.34
N ALA A 160 -0.89 2.82 26.53
CA ALA A 160 -1.51 3.85 27.35
C ALA A 160 -1.50 5.22 26.65
N GLU A 161 -0.44 5.57 25.91
CA GLU A 161 -0.34 6.80 25.13
C GLU A 161 -1.29 6.80 23.93
N VAL A 162 -1.38 5.70 23.18
CA VAL A 162 -2.37 5.54 22.10
C VAL A 162 -3.78 5.69 22.67
N ARG A 163 -4.04 5.04 23.81
CA ARG A 163 -5.32 5.10 24.52
C ARG A 163 -5.63 6.52 25.02
N ARG A 164 -4.64 7.23 25.56
CA ARG A 164 -4.76 8.64 25.97
C ARG A 164 -5.28 9.50 24.82
N ARG A 165 -4.65 9.39 23.65
CA ARG A 165 -5.06 10.11 22.43
C ARG A 165 -6.46 9.72 21.98
N SER A 166 -6.75 8.42 21.94
CA SER A 166 -8.09 7.92 21.58
C SER A 166 -9.20 8.38 22.54
N ILE A 167 -8.91 8.53 23.84
CA ILE A 167 -9.84 9.12 24.82
C ILE A 167 -10.07 10.60 24.49
N GLN A 168 -9.00 11.37 24.30
CA GLN A 168 -9.07 12.80 23.98
C GLN A 168 -9.82 13.07 22.68
N GLU A 169 -9.62 12.26 21.64
CA GLU A 169 -10.36 12.34 20.38
C GLU A 169 -11.84 11.95 20.53
N GLY A 170 -12.16 11.09 21.51
CA GLY A 170 -13.52 10.63 21.80
C GLY A 170 -14.31 11.58 22.70
N LEU A 171 -13.64 12.48 23.43
CA LEU A 171 -14.25 13.40 24.39
C LEU A 171 -15.34 14.28 23.79
N PRO A 172 -15.13 15.02 22.68
CA PRO A 172 -16.17 15.92 22.14
C PRO A 172 -17.47 15.15 21.85
N ARG A 173 -17.36 13.96 21.25
CA ARG A 173 -18.48 13.10 20.87
C ARG A 173 -19.18 12.48 22.08
N THR A 174 -18.41 12.07 23.07
CA THR A 174 -18.94 11.47 24.30
C THR A 174 -19.66 12.50 25.16
N THR A 175 -19.10 13.70 25.25
CA THR A 175 -19.72 14.83 25.96
C THR A 175 -20.95 15.33 25.21
N ALA A 176 -20.95 15.42 23.87
CA ALA A 176 -22.13 15.73 23.07
C ALA A 176 -23.28 14.74 23.31
N PHE A 177 -22.98 13.43 23.32
CA PHE A 177 -23.95 12.39 23.62
C PHE A 177 -24.53 12.54 25.03
N THR A 178 -23.65 12.73 26.01
CA THR A 178 -24.03 12.90 27.42
C THR A 178 -24.87 14.16 27.62
N TYR A 179 -24.48 15.26 26.96
CA TYR A 179 -25.22 16.52 26.93
C TYR A 179 -26.61 16.34 26.33
N ALA A 180 -26.71 15.70 25.16
CA ALA A 180 -27.98 15.48 24.48
C ALA A 180 -28.96 14.67 25.32
N LEU A 181 -28.51 13.55 25.89
CA LEU A 181 -29.38 12.73 26.74
C LEU A 181 -29.74 13.42 28.06
N SER A 182 -28.81 14.16 28.66
CA SER A 182 -29.08 14.93 29.88
C SER A 182 -30.08 16.05 29.63
N ARG A 183 -29.98 16.73 28.48
CA ARG A 183 -30.92 17.77 28.06
C ARG A 183 -32.31 17.20 27.80
N GLY A 184 -32.40 15.99 27.23
CA GLY A 184 -33.64 15.24 27.04
C GLY A 184 -34.24 14.64 28.33
N GLY A 185 -33.70 14.99 29.51
CA GLY A 185 -34.25 14.60 30.81
C GLY A 185 -33.81 13.23 31.32
N MET A 186 -32.81 12.60 30.71
CA MET A 186 -32.33 11.30 31.17
C MET A 186 -31.47 11.42 32.43
N GLU A 187 -31.72 10.55 33.41
CA GLU A 187 -30.90 10.40 34.59
C GLU A 187 -29.46 10.02 34.26
N PHE A 188 -28.49 10.71 34.86
CA PHE A 188 -27.07 10.55 34.55
C PHE A 188 -26.53 9.11 34.72
N PRO A 189 -26.92 8.32 35.76
CA PRO A 189 -26.59 6.90 35.83
C PRO A 189 -27.02 6.09 34.59
N GLN A 190 -28.20 6.39 34.06
CA GLN A 190 -28.73 5.72 32.87
C GLN A 190 -27.93 6.12 31.62
N ILE A 191 -27.57 7.40 31.50
CA ILE A 191 -26.68 7.90 30.42
C ILE A 191 -25.36 7.14 30.42
N LEU A 192 -24.71 6.98 31.59
CA LEU A 192 -23.47 6.23 31.72
C LEU A 192 -23.65 4.77 31.27
N ARG A 193 -24.73 4.09 31.68
CA ARG A 193 -25.02 2.71 31.25
C ARG A 193 -25.23 2.60 29.74
N ILE A 194 -25.95 3.52 29.12
CA ILE A 194 -26.16 3.53 27.67
C ILE A 194 -24.82 3.76 26.96
N LEU A 195 -24.03 4.72 27.41
CA LEU A 195 -22.69 4.98 26.86
C LEU A 195 -21.79 3.74 26.99
N GLY A 196 -21.81 3.07 28.15
CA GLY A 196 -21.09 1.82 28.41
C GLY A 196 -21.55 0.63 27.57
N ARG A 197 -22.83 0.58 27.17
CA ARG A 197 -23.35 -0.42 26.22
C ARG A 197 -22.94 -0.12 24.78
N ASN A 198 -22.78 1.16 24.43
CA ASN A 198 -22.45 1.62 23.07
C ASN A 198 -20.96 1.97 22.87
N ARG A 199 -20.05 1.35 23.63
CA ARG A 199 -18.59 1.57 23.57
C ARG A 199 -17.99 1.48 22.16
N ALA A 200 -18.51 0.56 21.34
CA ALA A 200 -17.97 0.37 20.00
C ALA A 200 -18.24 1.57 19.07
N VAL A 201 -19.27 2.39 19.34
CA VAL A 201 -19.62 3.60 18.57
C VAL A 201 -18.78 4.80 19.02
N TYR A 202 -18.69 5.00 20.34
CA TYR A 202 -18.08 6.19 20.95
C TYR A 202 -16.60 6.00 21.30
N GLY A 203 -16.07 4.78 21.16
CA GLY A 203 -14.65 4.48 21.28
C GLY A 203 -14.15 4.50 22.72
N GLU A 204 -12.88 4.90 22.88
CA GLU A 204 -12.16 4.70 24.13
C GLU A 204 -12.65 5.58 25.29
N ALA A 205 -13.17 6.77 25.02
CA ALA A 205 -13.78 7.62 26.03
C ALA A 205 -15.00 6.95 26.69
N ALA A 206 -15.85 6.30 25.88
CA ALA A 206 -16.96 5.49 26.39
C ALA A 206 -16.48 4.22 27.10
N ASN A 207 -15.36 3.63 26.66
CA ASN A 207 -14.75 2.49 27.34
C ASN A 207 -14.23 2.87 28.73
N GLU A 208 -13.64 4.06 28.87
CA GLU A 208 -13.23 4.61 30.16
C GLU A 208 -14.46 4.85 31.06
N MET A 209 -15.52 5.48 30.54
CA MET A 209 -16.80 5.67 31.22
C MET A 209 -17.47 4.36 31.66
N SER A 210 -17.32 3.29 30.89
CA SER A 210 -17.88 1.98 31.22
C SER A 210 -17.32 1.38 32.51
N VAL A 211 -16.19 1.89 32.99
CA VAL A 211 -15.69 1.42 34.28
C VAL A 211 -16.38 2.10 35.44
N ALA A 212 -16.80 3.37 35.32
CA ALA A 212 -17.73 3.92 36.31
C ALA A 212 -19.01 3.06 36.38
N VAL A 213 -19.56 2.67 35.22
CA VAL A 213 -20.70 1.74 35.15
C VAL A 213 -20.39 0.40 35.81
N ARG A 214 -19.24 -0.20 35.53
CA ARG A 214 -18.82 -1.49 36.13
C ARG A 214 -18.66 -1.39 37.65
N GLU A 215 -18.10 -0.29 38.15
CA GLU A 215 -17.95 -0.02 39.58
C GLU A 215 -19.31 0.12 40.28
N MET A 216 -20.29 0.71 39.59
CA MET A 216 -21.67 0.83 40.08
C MET A 216 -22.40 -0.51 40.05
N ASP A 217 -22.45 -1.16 38.88
CA ASP A 217 -23.31 -2.33 38.65
C ASP A 217 -22.74 -3.62 39.26
N LEU A 218 -21.41 -3.82 39.30
CA LEU A 218 -20.80 -5.04 39.84
C LEU A 218 -20.38 -4.91 41.31
N PHE A 219 -19.96 -3.73 41.75
CA PHE A 219 -19.42 -3.52 43.10
C PHE A 219 -20.35 -2.69 43.99
N GLY A 220 -21.52 -2.27 43.49
CA GLY A 220 -22.52 -1.52 44.25
C GLY A 220 -22.03 -0.14 44.72
N ARG A 221 -21.01 0.43 44.07
CA ARG A 221 -20.44 1.73 44.48
C ARG A 221 -21.33 2.87 44.02
N ASP A 222 -21.38 3.94 44.82
CA ASP A 222 -22.08 5.16 44.41
C ASP A 222 -21.39 5.79 43.18
N MET A 223 -22.19 6.50 42.39
CA MET A 223 -21.77 7.08 41.11
C MET A 223 -20.61 8.07 41.26
N ILE A 224 -20.63 8.92 42.30
CA ILE A 224 -19.61 9.93 42.56
C ILE A 224 -18.26 9.25 42.86
N THR A 225 -18.26 8.24 43.72
CA THR A 225 -17.05 7.45 44.03
C THR A 225 -16.56 6.68 42.81
N ALA A 226 -17.46 6.11 42.02
CA ALA A 226 -17.13 5.40 40.78
C ALA A 226 -16.45 6.34 39.76
N LEU A 227 -16.99 7.55 39.55
CA LEU A 227 -16.40 8.58 38.69
C LEU A 227 -15.03 9.04 39.22
N LYS A 228 -14.88 9.32 40.52
CA LYS A 228 -13.57 9.70 41.10
C LYS A 228 -12.50 8.63 40.88
N ARG A 229 -12.84 7.35 41.05
CA ARG A 229 -11.90 6.23 40.82
C ARG A 229 -11.55 6.09 39.35
N MET A 230 -12.51 6.28 38.46
CA MET A 230 -12.29 6.29 37.01
C MET A 230 -11.39 7.47 36.58
N GLY A 231 -11.62 8.68 37.09
CA GLY A 231 -10.79 9.84 36.78
C GLY A 231 -9.33 9.67 37.23
N ARG A 232 -9.10 9.00 38.36
CA ARG A 232 -7.73 8.80 38.91
C ARG A 232 -6.88 7.77 38.17
N ARG A 233 -7.49 6.88 37.38
CA ARG A 233 -6.78 5.78 36.68
C ARG A 233 -6.65 6.01 35.17
N THR A 234 -7.34 7.00 34.62
CA THR A 234 -7.29 7.30 33.18
C THR A 234 -5.89 7.81 32.78
N PRO A 235 -5.37 7.44 31.60
CA PRO A 235 -4.12 8.01 31.09
C PRO A 235 -4.24 9.47 30.62
N SER A 236 -5.46 10.02 30.51
CA SER A 236 -5.69 11.37 29.98
C SER A 236 -5.96 12.39 31.08
N ASP A 237 -5.09 13.39 31.18
CA ASP A 237 -5.28 14.54 32.07
C ASP A 237 -6.57 15.32 31.75
N GLN A 238 -6.86 15.56 30.47
CA GLN A 238 -8.11 16.23 30.04
C GLN A 238 -9.37 15.50 30.55
N PHE A 239 -9.42 14.17 30.38
CA PHE A 239 -10.50 13.33 30.90
C PHE A 239 -10.55 13.30 32.44
N LYS A 240 -9.40 13.31 33.10
CA LYS A 240 -9.31 13.40 34.56
C LYS A 240 -9.93 14.72 35.06
N THR A 241 -9.52 15.85 34.50
CA THR A 241 -10.07 17.18 34.82
C THR A 241 -11.57 17.25 34.52
N PHE A 242 -12.00 16.72 33.38
CA PHE A 242 -13.43 16.62 33.04
C PHE A 242 -14.20 15.85 34.12
N THR A 243 -13.69 14.69 34.55
CA THR A 243 -14.35 13.83 35.53
C THR A 243 -14.35 14.47 36.92
N GLU A 244 -13.27 15.15 37.32
CA GLU A 244 -13.18 15.90 38.58
C GLU A 244 -14.22 17.02 38.61
N ASN A 245 -14.31 17.83 37.54
CA ASN A 245 -15.29 18.91 37.42
C ASN A 245 -16.73 18.37 37.35
N LEU A 246 -16.96 17.33 36.56
CA LEU A 246 -18.27 16.65 36.47
C LEU A 246 -18.71 16.14 37.83
N THR A 247 -17.79 15.55 38.60
CA THR A 247 -18.11 15.05 39.93
C THR A 247 -18.44 16.21 40.87
N SER A 248 -17.72 17.33 40.81
CA SER A 248 -18.04 18.53 41.59
C SER A 248 -19.44 19.06 41.28
N VAL A 249 -19.83 19.14 40.00
CA VAL A 249 -21.16 19.56 39.55
C VAL A 249 -22.25 18.62 40.06
N LEU A 250 -22.02 17.30 39.99
CA LEU A 250 -22.96 16.30 40.49
C LEU A 250 -23.09 16.33 42.02
N GLN A 251 -22.02 16.67 42.76
CA GLN A 251 -22.06 16.81 44.23
C GLN A 251 -22.74 18.10 44.68
N SER A 252 -22.56 19.21 43.95
CA SER A 252 -23.17 20.50 44.27
C SER A 252 -24.63 20.62 43.81
N GLY A 253 -25.10 19.70 42.97
CA GLY A 253 -26.43 19.79 42.34
C GLY A 253 -26.55 20.91 41.30
N SER A 254 -25.41 21.44 40.82
CA SER A 254 -25.39 22.48 39.77
C SER A 254 -25.97 21.94 38.45
N ASN A 255 -26.38 22.82 37.55
CA ASN A 255 -27.02 22.42 36.28
C ASN A 255 -26.04 21.63 35.38
N LEU A 256 -26.17 20.31 35.42
CA LEU A 256 -25.36 19.37 34.66
C LEU A 256 -25.42 19.63 33.15
N SER A 257 -26.59 19.97 32.61
CA SER A 257 -26.76 20.20 31.17
C SER A 257 -25.97 21.42 30.68
N VAL A 258 -25.89 22.49 31.47
CA VAL A 258 -25.09 23.70 31.16
C VAL A 258 -23.61 23.37 31.19
N PHE A 259 -23.14 22.70 32.25
CA PHE A 259 -21.74 22.25 32.34
C PHE A 259 -21.35 21.37 31.15
N LEU A 260 -22.19 20.38 30.79
CA LEU A 260 -21.92 19.48 29.66
C LEU A 260 -21.91 20.22 28.33
N LYS A 261 -22.75 21.25 28.14
CA LYS A 261 -22.73 22.12 26.96
C LYS A 261 -21.40 22.85 26.84
N GLU A 262 -20.95 23.52 27.90
CA GLU A 262 -19.69 24.27 27.91
C GLU A 262 -18.48 23.35 27.67
N GLN A 263 -18.47 22.15 28.27
CA GLN A 263 -17.43 21.17 28.02
C GLN A 263 -17.48 20.61 26.60
N TYR A 264 -18.66 20.41 26.03
CA TYR A 264 -18.83 20.02 24.63
C TYR A 264 -18.26 21.08 23.69
N GLU A 265 -18.62 22.35 23.86
CA GLU A 265 -18.13 23.46 23.04
C GLU A 265 -16.61 23.60 23.12
N ARG A 266 -16.05 23.53 24.34
CA ARG A 266 -14.60 23.57 24.55
C ARG A 266 -13.88 22.39 23.90
N PHE A 267 -14.37 21.17 24.09
CA PHE A 267 -13.74 20.00 23.46
C PHE A 267 -13.87 20.02 21.93
N ARG A 268 -14.96 20.59 21.39
CA ARG A 268 -15.12 20.79 19.95
C ARG A 268 -14.07 21.77 19.42
N GLU A 269 -13.89 22.91 20.07
CA GLU A 269 -12.88 23.91 19.70
C GLU A 269 -11.46 23.32 19.77
N ASP A 270 -11.11 22.66 20.88
CA ASP A 270 -9.83 21.94 21.03
C ASP A 270 -9.61 20.92 19.90
N ALA A 271 -10.66 20.22 19.48
CA ALA A 271 -10.59 19.22 18.41
C ALA A 271 -10.40 19.86 17.03
N GLU A 272 -11.01 21.02 16.78
CA GLU A 272 -10.84 21.79 15.55
C GLU A 272 -9.41 22.34 15.43
N ASP A 273 -8.83 22.83 16.53
CA ASP A 273 -7.44 23.33 16.52
C ASP A 273 -6.43 22.20 16.33
N ARG A 274 -6.58 21.08 17.03
CA ARG A 274 -5.77 19.87 16.77
C ARG A 274 -5.91 19.42 15.32
N GLN A 275 -7.11 19.49 14.74
CA GLN A 275 -7.31 19.11 13.35
C GLN A 275 -6.49 19.99 12.39
N LYS A 276 -6.31 21.28 12.68
CA LYS A 276 -5.44 22.17 11.88
C LYS A 276 -3.97 21.74 11.97
N GLU A 277 -3.46 21.50 13.18
CA GLU A 277 -2.08 20.99 13.39
C GLU A 277 -1.84 19.67 12.65
N VAL A 278 -2.84 18.80 12.65
CA VAL A 278 -2.80 17.51 11.95
C VAL A 278 -2.71 17.70 10.42
N LEU A 279 -3.40 18.70 9.87
CA LEU A 279 -3.32 19.01 8.44
C LEU A 279 -1.95 19.62 8.07
N GLU A 280 -1.37 20.43 8.96
CA GLU A 280 0.00 20.94 8.79
C GLU A 280 1.04 19.81 8.83
N LEU A 281 0.89 18.83 9.72
CA LEU A 281 1.77 17.65 9.72
C LEU A 281 1.66 16.87 8.40
N LEU A 282 0.44 16.70 7.87
CA LEU A 282 0.25 16.03 6.58
C LEU A 282 0.87 16.81 5.42
N ALA A 283 0.85 18.13 5.48
CA ALA A 283 1.56 19.00 4.55
C ALA A 283 3.05 18.69 4.52
N THR A 284 3.68 18.71 5.70
CA THR A 284 5.11 18.43 5.85
C THR A 284 5.45 17.01 5.34
N ILE A 285 4.58 16.02 5.59
CA ILE A 285 4.77 14.66 5.08
C ILE A 285 4.69 14.62 3.55
N ALA A 286 3.75 15.34 2.95
CA ALA A 286 3.61 15.42 1.50
C ALA A 286 4.81 16.14 0.84
N GLU A 287 5.29 17.22 1.44
CA GLU A 287 6.49 17.93 0.99
C GLU A 287 7.75 17.07 1.10
N ALA A 288 7.90 16.34 2.21
CA ALA A 288 8.98 15.39 2.40
C ALA A 288 8.96 14.26 1.36
N TYR A 289 7.77 13.77 0.96
CA TYR A 289 7.65 12.79 -0.12
C TYR A 289 8.19 13.31 -1.44
N VAL A 290 7.78 14.52 -1.82
CA VAL A 290 8.18 15.14 -3.09
C VAL A 290 9.68 15.43 -3.10
N THR A 291 10.22 15.99 -2.03
CA THR A 291 11.63 16.40 -1.96
C THR A 291 12.58 15.21 -1.79
N ILE A 292 12.28 14.28 -0.88
CA ILE A 292 13.19 13.18 -0.54
C ILE A 292 13.00 11.99 -1.48
N LEU A 293 11.77 11.52 -1.68
CA LEU A 293 11.52 10.35 -2.50
C LEU A 293 11.51 10.69 -3.99
N VAL A 294 10.71 11.65 -4.43
CA VAL A 294 10.58 11.94 -5.87
C VAL A 294 11.85 12.62 -6.41
N ALA A 295 12.21 13.80 -5.88
CA ALA A 295 13.37 14.54 -6.37
C ALA A 295 14.70 13.87 -5.99
N GLY A 296 14.83 13.31 -4.78
CA GLY A 296 16.03 12.59 -4.37
C GLY A 296 16.32 11.35 -5.22
N MET A 297 15.30 10.58 -5.61
CA MET A 297 15.51 9.42 -6.49
C MET A 297 15.80 9.85 -7.94
N LEU A 298 15.18 10.93 -8.42
CA LEU A 298 15.55 11.53 -9.72
C LEU A 298 17.01 11.96 -9.76
N PHE A 299 17.46 12.68 -8.72
CA PHE A 299 18.83 13.14 -8.62
C PHE A 299 19.82 11.96 -8.59
N LEU A 300 19.47 10.88 -7.89
CA LEU A 300 20.30 9.67 -7.88
C LEU A 300 20.31 8.99 -9.26
N ILE A 301 19.18 8.94 -9.96
CA ILE A 301 19.08 8.43 -11.34
C ILE A 301 19.99 9.25 -12.27
N THR A 302 19.89 10.59 -12.24
CA THR A 302 20.68 11.46 -13.12
C THR A 302 22.16 11.36 -12.82
N ILE A 303 22.56 11.29 -11.54
CA ILE A 303 23.95 11.05 -11.15
C ILE A 303 24.46 9.72 -11.71
N LEU A 304 23.73 8.62 -11.47
CA LEU A 304 24.15 7.29 -11.92
C LEU A 304 24.30 7.23 -13.44
N LEU A 305 23.43 7.92 -14.17
CA LEU A 305 23.54 8.02 -15.61
C LEU A 305 24.76 8.83 -16.05
N VAL A 306 25.01 10.00 -15.45
CA VAL A 306 26.19 10.83 -15.77
C VAL A 306 27.49 10.10 -15.46
N PHE A 307 27.54 9.31 -14.39
CA PHE A 307 28.69 8.42 -14.13
C PHE A 307 28.79 7.27 -15.15
N GLY A 308 27.65 6.76 -15.60
CA GLY A 308 27.56 5.79 -16.70
C GLY A 308 28.26 6.27 -17.97
N LEU A 309 28.13 7.56 -18.29
CA LEU A 309 28.76 8.20 -19.46
C LEU A 309 30.29 8.32 -19.37
N THR A 310 30.88 8.29 -18.17
CA THR A 310 32.28 8.73 -17.98
C THR A 310 33.23 7.63 -17.54
N THR A 311 32.77 6.58 -16.83
CA THR A 311 33.71 5.70 -16.10
C THR A 311 33.32 4.23 -16.01
N THR A 312 32.05 3.86 -15.87
CA THR A 312 31.65 2.49 -15.47
C THR A 312 30.24 2.14 -15.93
N ASP A 313 29.95 0.87 -16.21
CA ASP A 313 28.57 0.41 -16.40
C ASP A 313 27.74 0.57 -15.11
N THR A 314 26.80 1.52 -15.12
CA THR A 314 25.88 1.80 -14.01
C THR A 314 24.52 1.15 -14.17
N LEU A 315 24.31 0.35 -15.21
CA LEU A 315 23.01 -0.28 -15.52
C LEU A 315 22.53 -1.16 -14.38
N TRP A 316 23.41 -1.96 -13.79
CA TRP A 316 23.06 -2.80 -12.64
C TRP A 316 22.61 -1.98 -11.43
N ALA A 317 23.24 -0.83 -11.19
CA ALA A 317 22.90 0.08 -10.09
C ALA A 317 21.56 0.78 -10.34
N LEU A 318 21.30 1.19 -11.59
CA LEU A 318 20.00 1.72 -12.03
C LEU A 318 18.90 0.67 -11.90
N LYS A 319 19.13 -0.58 -12.32
CA LYS A 319 18.18 -1.71 -12.14
C LYS A 319 17.86 -1.93 -10.66
N LEU A 320 18.87 -1.92 -9.78
CA LEU A 320 18.68 -2.04 -8.34
C LEU A 320 17.88 -0.85 -7.79
N LEU A 321 18.22 0.37 -8.20
CA LEU A 321 17.52 1.58 -7.77
C LEU A 321 16.04 1.54 -8.19
N ILE A 322 15.75 1.21 -9.44
CA ILE A 322 14.41 1.31 -10.01
C ILE A 322 13.52 0.13 -9.63
N TYR A 323 14.02 -1.10 -9.64
CA TYR A 323 13.19 -2.27 -9.34
C TYR A 323 13.14 -2.64 -7.86
N VAL A 324 14.11 -2.19 -7.04
CA VAL A 324 14.15 -2.53 -5.61
C VAL A 324 13.98 -1.30 -4.74
N MET A 325 14.82 -0.29 -4.89
CA MET A 325 14.83 0.86 -3.97
C MET A 325 13.59 1.76 -4.12
N ILE A 326 13.18 2.12 -5.35
CA ILE A 326 11.98 2.94 -5.59
C ILE A 326 10.71 2.27 -5.03
N PRO A 327 10.40 0.98 -5.36
CA PRO A 327 9.24 0.30 -4.80
C PRO A 327 9.32 0.15 -3.28
N LEU A 328 10.48 -0.22 -2.74
CA LEU A 328 10.66 -0.39 -1.30
C LEU A 328 10.49 0.94 -0.55
N ALA A 329 11.04 2.03 -1.07
CA ALA A 329 10.90 3.37 -0.50
C ALA A 329 9.44 3.83 -0.53
N ASN A 330 8.76 3.68 -1.67
CA ASN A 330 7.34 4.05 -1.79
C ASN A 330 6.43 3.18 -0.92
N LEU A 331 6.67 1.87 -0.84
CA LEU A 331 5.92 0.96 0.05
C LEU A 331 6.17 1.29 1.52
N GLY A 332 7.44 1.54 1.89
CA GLY A 332 7.80 1.97 3.23
C GLY A 332 7.13 3.29 3.61
N PHE A 333 7.10 4.24 2.67
CA PHE A 333 6.40 5.51 2.84
C PHE A 333 4.89 5.32 2.92
N ALA A 334 4.28 4.47 2.09
CA ALA A 334 2.84 4.16 2.14
C ALA A 334 2.44 3.57 3.50
N VAL A 335 3.24 2.65 4.04
CA VAL A 335 3.02 2.06 5.37
C VAL A 335 3.20 3.10 6.48
N PHE A 336 4.26 3.90 6.41
CA PHE A 336 4.50 5.01 7.35
C PHE A 336 3.33 6.00 7.35
N LEU A 337 2.88 6.41 6.16
CA LEU A 337 1.76 7.31 5.98
C LEU A 337 0.46 6.67 6.49
N GLN A 338 0.23 5.39 6.23
CA GLN A 338 -0.97 4.70 6.73
C GLN A 338 -0.99 4.69 8.26
N GLN A 339 0.14 4.34 8.88
CA GLN A 339 0.28 4.37 10.32
C GLN A 339 0.02 5.78 10.89
N LYS A 340 0.54 6.82 10.24
CA LYS A 340 0.28 8.21 10.65
C LYS A 340 -1.20 8.57 10.48
N LEU A 341 -1.81 8.30 9.34
CA LEU A 341 -3.23 8.58 9.08
C LEU A 341 -4.17 7.85 10.05
N ASP A 342 -3.82 6.62 10.43
CA ASP A 342 -4.56 5.82 11.43
C ASP A 342 -4.46 6.43 12.83
N VAL A 343 -3.26 6.85 13.25
CA VAL A 343 -3.04 7.55 14.53
C VAL A 343 -3.76 8.89 14.57
N LEU A 344 -3.87 9.57 13.44
CA LEU A 344 -4.50 10.89 13.33
C LEU A 344 -6.04 10.79 13.16
N GLY A 345 -6.60 9.58 13.15
CA GLY A 345 -8.06 9.36 13.00
C GLY A 345 -8.63 9.78 11.64
N ILE A 346 -7.78 9.96 10.63
CA ILE A 346 -8.15 10.43 9.28
C ILE A 346 -8.63 9.26 8.42
N ALA A 347 -8.06 8.08 8.63
CA ALA A 347 -8.45 6.88 7.91
C ALA A 347 -9.95 6.60 8.11
N ARG A 348 -10.68 6.49 7.00
CA ARG A 348 -12.13 6.25 6.97
C ARG A 348 -12.41 4.81 7.42
N ARG A 349 -12.39 4.54 8.73
CA ARG A 349 -12.80 3.24 9.30
C ARG A 349 -14.29 3.04 9.08
N SER A 350 -14.68 1.85 8.61
CA SER A 350 -16.08 1.47 8.46
C SER A 350 -16.69 1.19 9.83
N GLY A 351 -17.62 2.02 10.28
CA GLY A 351 -18.39 1.84 11.52
C GLY A 351 -19.49 0.76 11.45
N GLY A 352 -19.54 -0.02 10.36
CA GLY A 352 -20.57 -1.01 10.08
C GLY A 352 -20.65 -2.14 11.10
N GLU A 353 -19.50 -2.61 11.62
CA GLU A 353 -19.44 -3.72 12.59
C GLU A 353 -20.26 -3.45 13.87
N VAL A 354 -20.48 -2.18 14.21
CA VAL A 354 -21.22 -1.80 15.41
C VAL A 354 -22.72 -1.78 15.17
N ILE A 355 -23.18 -1.27 14.03
CA ILE A 355 -24.60 -1.30 13.67
C ILE A 355 -25.06 -2.74 13.39
N ASP A 356 -24.19 -3.57 12.82
CA ASP A 356 -24.51 -4.98 12.53
C ASP A 356 -24.77 -5.79 13.82
N ARG A 357 -24.25 -5.35 14.98
CA ARG A 357 -24.52 -5.96 16.30
C ARG A 357 -25.79 -5.45 16.98
N MET A 358 -26.33 -4.30 16.57
CA MET A 358 -27.60 -3.83 17.10
C MET A 358 -28.70 -4.76 16.62
N THR A 359 -29.56 -5.26 17.51
CA THR A 359 -30.75 -6.00 17.11
C THR A 359 -31.75 -5.02 16.51
N ALA A 360 -32.24 -5.30 15.30
CA ALA A 360 -33.42 -4.63 14.77
C ALA A 360 -34.45 -5.70 14.47
N ALA A 361 -35.68 -5.53 14.95
CA ALA A 361 -36.75 -6.45 14.62
C ALA A 361 -37.00 -6.43 13.11
N THR A 362 -37.01 -7.61 12.49
CA THR A 362 -37.43 -7.73 11.09
C THR A 362 -38.96 -7.67 11.08
N PRO A 363 -39.62 -6.96 10.15
CA PRO A 363 -41.08 -6.87 10.11
C PRO A 363 -41.76 -8.24 9.92
N VAL A 364 -41.03 -9.24 9.42
CA VAL A 364 -41.43 -10.63 9.48
C VAL A 364 -40.94 -11.19 10.80
N TYR A 365 -41.86 -11.58 11.69
CA TYR A 365 -41.57 -12.33 12.90
C TYR A 365 -40.55 -13.42 12.58
N SER A 366 -39.30 -13.27 13.05
CA SER A 366 -38.41 -14.41 13.16
C SER A 366 -39.14 -15.39 14.04
N SER A 367 -39.52 -16.55 13.47
CA SER A 367 -40.17 -17.61 14.24
C SER A 367 -39.40 -17.77 15.55
N PRO A 368 -40.08 -17.81 16.71
CA PRO A 368 -39.40 -17.96 17.99
C PRO A 368 -38.45 -19.14 17.88
N GLU A 369 -37.24 -19.00 18.45
CA GLU A 369 -36.22 -20.03 18.41
C GLU A 369 -36.84 -21.31 19.00
N ILE A 370 -37.26 -22.23 18.13
CA ILE A 370 -37.92 -23.46 18.55
C ILE A 370 -36.82 -24.27 19.21
N ASP A 371 -36.81 -24.29 20.54
CA ASP A 371 -35.94 -25.13 21.36
C ASP A 371 -36.32 -26.59 21.07
N SER A 372 -35.72 -27.14 20.00
CA SER A 372 -35.97 -28.49 19.52
C SER A 372 -35.23 -29.50 20.40
N ARG A 373 -35.71 -29.60 21.63
CA ARG A 373 -35.33 -30.66 22.56
C ARG A 373 -35.98 -31.95 22.09
N ARG A 374 -35.18 -33.00 21.94
CA ARG A 374 -35.65 -34.37 21.72
C ARG A 374 -36.28 -34.90 23.01
N ALA A 375 -37.16 -35.87 22.88
CA ALA A 375 -37.86 -36.50 24.01
C ALA A 375 -36.91 -37.20 25.02
N ASP A 376 -35.64 -37.43 24.64
CA ASP A 376 -34.56 -37.98 25.46
C ASP A 376 -33.75 -36.91 26.23
N GLY A 377 -34.12 -35.63 26.13
CA GLY A 377 -33.38 -34.51 26.74
C GLY A 377 -32.17 -34.05 25.93
N GLY A 378 -31.93 -34.59 24.73
CA GLY A 378 -30.90 -34.13 23.81
C GLY A 378 -31.32 -32.89 23.01
N ILE A 379 -30.37 -32.03 22.65
CA ILE A 379 -30.61 -30.92 21.72
C ILE A 379 -30.52 -31.47 20.29
N ALA A 380 -31.56 -31.28 19.46
CA ALA A 380 -31.45 -31.60 18.04
C ALA A 380 -30.32 -30.75 17.44
N THR A 381 -29.25 -31.39 17.00
CA THR A 381 -28.15 -30.66 16.37
C THR A 381 -28.64 -30.14 15.03
N ASP A 382 -28.86 -28.83 14.96
CA ASP A 382 -29.26 -28.05 13.79
C ASP A 382 -28.21 -28.06 12.64
N ARG A 383 -27.34 -29.08 12.60
CA ARG A 383 -26.25 -29.22 11.62
C ARG A 383 -26.77 -29.29 10.20
N ASP A 384 -27.88 -29.99 9.96
CA ASP A 384 -28.42 -30.17 8.62
C ASP A 384 -29.12 -28.91 8.13
N ASN A 385 -29.85 -28.21 9.01
CA ASN A 385 -30.44 -26.92 8.68
C ASN A 385 -29.35 -25.86 8.45
N ARG A 386 -28.31 -25.82 9.29
CA ARG A 386 -27.14 -24.94 9.09
C ARG A 386 -26.40 -25.24 7.79
N ARG A 387 -26.30 -26.51 7.37
CA ARG A 387 -25.74 -26.88 6.06
C ARG A 387 -26.64 -26.38 4.92
N THR A 388 -27.95 -26.55 5.03
CA THR A 388 -28.92 -26.08 4.02
C THR A 388 -28.93 -24.55 3.92
N ILE A 389 -28.90 -23.84 5.04
CA ILE A 389 -28.79 -22.37 5.08
C ILE A 389 -27.45 -21.94 4.49
N ALA A 390 -26.33 -22.59 4.84
CA ALA A 390 -25.03 -22.27 4.27
C ALA A 390 -24.96 -22.51 2.75
N LEU A 391 -25.63 -23.56 2.26
CA LEU A 391 -25.79 -23.83 0.83
C LEU A 391 -26.68 -22.78 0.16
N TYR A 392 -27.84 -22.46 0.73
CA TYR A 392 -28.73 -21.41 0.26
C TYR A 392 -28.00 -20.06 0.21
N ASP A 393 -27.27 -19.68 1.26
CA ASP A 393 -26.48 -18.45 1.31
C ASP A 393 -25.34 -18.45 0.28
N ARG A 394 -24.73 -19.61 0.00
CA ARG A 394 -23.70 -19.73 -1.05
C ARG A 394 -24.32 -19.55 -2.44
N VAL A 395 -25.50 -20.13 -2.69
CA VAL A 395 -26.23 -20.02 -3.97
C VAL A 395 -26.88 -18.63 -4.14
N SER A 396 -27.45 -18.06 -3.07
CA SER A 396 -28.11 -16.75 -3.11
C SER A 396 -27.13 -15.65 -3.46
N ARG A 397 -25.90 -15.70 -2.92
CA ARG A 397 -24.80 -14.78 -3.28
C ARG A 397 -24.49 -14.81 -4.77
N ILE A 398 -24.44 -15.99 -5.38
CA ILE A 398 -24.19 -16.14 -6.83
C ILE A 398 -25.41 -15.66 -7.63
N LYS A 399 -26.62 -16.02 -7.17
CA LYS A 399 -27.87 -15.62 -7.82
C LYS A 399 -28.09 -14.10 -7.80
N GLU A 400 -27.75 -13.43 -6.70
CA GLU A 400 -27.81 -11.97 -6.58
C GLU A 400 -26.77 -11.28 -7.47
N LEU A 401 -25.57 -11.86 -7.57
CA LEU A 401 -24.51 -11.40 -8.48
C LEU A 401 -25.00 -11.46 -9.94
N LEU A 402 -25.67 -12.55 -10.34
CA LEU A 402 -26.18 -12.73 -11.70
C LEU A 402 -27.44 -11.90 -11.99
N ARG A 403 -28.36 -11.76 -11.02
CA ARG A 403 -29.60 -10.98 -11.20
C ARG A 403 -29.36 -9.48 -11.22
N SER A 404 -28.34 -8.98 -10.55
CA SER A 404 -28.08 -7.54 -10.44
C SER A 404 -26.58 -7.22 -10.30
N PRO A 405 -25.78 -7.50 -11.34
CA PRO A 405 -24.31 -7.37 -11.28
C PRO A 405 -23.89 -5.95 -10.91
N LEU A 406 -24.50 -4.93 -11.52
CA LEU A 406 -24.20 -3.53 -11.24
C LEU A 406 -24.47 -3.16 -9.76
N ARG A 407 -25.55 -3.69 -9.16
CA ARG A 407 -25.82 -3.43 -7.73
C ARG A 407 -24.82 -4.15 -6.84
N ALA A 408 -24.44 -5.39 -7.15
CA ALA A 408 -23.47 -6.13 -6.33
C ALA A 408 -22.11 -5.40 -6.24
N PHE A 409 -21.61 -4.85 -7.35
CA PHE A 409 -20.33 -4.13 -7.38
C PHE A 409 -20.41 -2.71 -6.80
N LEU A 410 -21.54 -2.01 -6.98
CA LEU A 410 -21.72 -0.67 -6.42
C LEU A 410 -21.80 -0.65 -4.89
N TRP A 411 -22.16 -1.76 -4.23
CA TRP A 411 -22.22 -1.84 -2.76
C TRP A 411 -20.90 -2.27 -2.12
N ASP A 412 -20.06 -3.01 -2.85
CA ASP A 412 -18.73 -3.40 -2.41
C ASP A 412 -17.74 -3.38 -3.59
N PRO A 413 -17.08 -2.23 -3.83
CA PRO A 413 -16.13 -2.08 -4.94
C PRO A 413 -14.98 -3.08 -4.92
N ALA A 414 -14.61 -3.64 -3.75
CA ALA A 414 -13.53 -4.60 -3.64
C ALA A 414 -13.87 -5.95 -4.30
N LYS A 415 -15.15 -6.31 -4.39
CA LYS A 415 -15.59 -7.53 -5.09
C LYS A 415 -15.32 -7.46 -6.59
N LEU A 416 -15.18 -6.26 -7.16
CA LEU A 416 -14.86 -6.10 -8.57
C LEU A 416 -13.47 -6.66 -8.92
N LEU A 417 -12.51 -6.58 -7.99
CA LEU A 417 -11.16 -7.14 -8.19
C LEU A 417 -11.18 -8.66 -8.37
N TRP A 418 -12.16 -9.35 -7.76
CA TRP A 418 -12.34 -10.79 -7.95
C TRP A 418 -12.77 -11.16 -9.37
N LEU A 419 -13.32 -10.20 -10.13
CA LEU A 419 -13.68 -10.37 -11.53
C LEU A 419 -12.59 -9.82 -12.46
N THR A 420 -12.10 -8.60 -12.21
CA THR A 420 -11.18 -7.93 -13.13
C THR A 420 -9.77 -8.52 -13.12
N ILE A 421 -9.27 -9.01 -11.97
CA ILE A 421 -7.94 -9.63 -11.91
C ILE A 421 -7.89 -10.93 -12.73
N PRO A 422 -8.82 -11.90 -12.58
CA PRO A 422 -8.83 -13.09 -13.44
C PRO A 422 -9.00 -12.76 -14.92
N VAL A 423 -9.85 -11.79 -15.27
CA VAL A 423 -10.02 -11.35 -16.67
C VAL A 423 -8.74 -10.75 -17.22
N ALA A 424 -8.03 -9.94 -16.45
CA ALA A 424 -6.74 -9.37 -16.83
C ALA A 424 -5.67 -10.46 -17.01
N LEU A 425 -5.58 -11.43 -16.09
CA LEU A 425 -4.67 -12.57 -16.21
C LEU A 425 -5.00 -13.45 -17.42
N LEU A 426 -6.28 -13.65 -17.71
CA LEU A 426 -6.73 -14.39 -18.90
C LEU A 426 -6.35 -13.63 -20.17
N ALA A 427 -6.54 -12.31 -20.21
CA ALA A 427 -6.15 -11.48 -21.35
C ALA A 427 -4.62 -11.55 -21.60
N ILE A 428 -3.80 -11.50 -20.55
CA ILE A 428 -2.36 -11.73 -20.65
C ILE A 428 -2.08 -13.13 -21.19
N GLY A 429 -2.70 -14.18 -20.60
CA GLY A 429 -2.46 -15.57 -21.01
C GLY A 429 -2.86 -15.87 -22.46
N VAL A 430 -3.91 -15.23 -22.98
CA VAL A 430 -4.35 -15.37 -24.38
C VAL A 430 -3.41 -14.65 -25.35
N ARG A 431 -2.82 -13.51 -24.95
CA ARG A 431 -1.89 -12.72 -25.79
C ARG A 431 -0.44 -13.17 -25.67
N LEU A 432 -0.09 -13.89 -24.60
CA LEU A 432 1.26 -14.36 -24.33
C LEU A 432 1.88 -15.18 -25.47
N PRO A 433 1.16 -16.11 -26.16
CA PRO A 433 1.75 -16.88 -27.25
C PRO A 433 2.26 -16.03 -28.40
N ALA A 434 1.64 -14.88 -28.69
CA ALA A 434 2.11 -13.96 -29.72
C ALA A 434 3.44 -13.30 -29.34
N ALA A 435 3.66 -13.02 -28.04
CA ALA A 435 4.91 -12.46 -27.52
C ALA A 435 6.06 -13.49 -27.42
N LEU A 436 5.78 -14.78 -27.66
CA LEU A 436 6.74 -15.89 -27.58
C LEU A 436 7.11 -16.46 -28.96
N GLN A 437 6.59 -15.91 -30.06
CA GLN A 437 6.82 -16.44 -31.42
C GLN A 437 8.18 -16.03 -32.02
N ALA A 438 8.87 -15.01 -31.47
CA ALA A 438 10.26 -14.70 -31.81
C ALA A 438 11.23 -15.67 -31.09
N GLU A 439 12.50 -15.76 -31.51
CA GLU A 439 13.56 -16.54 -30.82
C GLU A 439 13.96 -15.98 -29.43
N GLY A 440 13.00 -15.41 -28.69
CA GLY A 440 13.16 -14.79 -27.37
C GLY A 440 11.85 -14.22 -26.84
N VAL A 441 11.89 -13.67 -25.62
CA VAL A 441 10.76 -12.93 -25.03
C VAL A 441 10.88 -11.46 -25.43
N THR A 442 9.91 -10.95 -26.22
CA THR A 442 9.83 -9.51 -26.52
C THR A 442 9.35 -8.75 -25.29
N VAL A 443 10.31 -8.27 -24.49
CA VAL A 443 10.03 -7.57 -23.21
C VAL A 443 9.04 -6.41 -23.41
N ARG A 444 9.15 -5.68 -24.53
CA ARG A 444 8.26 -4.55 -24.85
C ARG A 444 6.79 -4.95 -25.03
N MET A 445 6.49 -6.05 -25.74
CA MET A 445 5.11 -6.53 -25.90
C MET A 445 4.53 -7.03 -24.59
N LEU A 446 5.35 -7.71 -23.79
CA LEU A 446 4.95 -8.16 -22.46
C LEU A 446 4.60 -6.98 -21.55
N ASP A 447 5.40 -5.92 -21.59
CA ASP A 447 5.15 -4.69 -20.84
C ASP A 447 3.85 -4.02 -21.26
N ASP A 448 3.58 -3.88 -22.56
CA ASP A 448 2.32 -3.32 -23.07
C ASP A 448 1.10 -4.11 -22.57
N TYR A 449 1.16 -5.44 -22.63
CA TYR A 449 0.07 -6.29 -22.12
C TYR A 449 -0.10 -6.15 -20.61
N LEU A 450 1.00 -6.04 -19.86
CA LEU A 450 0.98 -5.86 -18.42
C LEU A 450 0.39 -4.49 -18.04
N ILE A 451 0.80 -3.42 -18.72
CA ILE A 451 0.31 -2.06 -18.48
C ILE A 451 -1.17 -1.94 -18.82
N GLN A 452 -1.60 -2.43 -19.98
CA GLN A 452 -3.01 -2.42 -20.38
C GLN A 452 -3.89 -3.19 -19.39
N SER A 453 -3.40 -4.35 -18.93
CA SER A 453 -4.09 -5.18 -17.94
C SER A 453 -4.16 -4.50 -16.58
N LEU A 454 -3.08 -3.86 -16.14
CA LEU A 454 -3.03 -3.09 -14.90
C LEU A 454 -3.98 -1.87 -14.97
N LEU A 455 -3.96 -1.14 -16.08
CA LEU A 455 -4.87 -0.02 -16.34
C LEU A 455 -6.33 -0.47 -16.33
N PHE A 456 -6.66 -1.60 -16.96
CA PHE A 456 -8.02 -2.16 -16.94
C PHE A 456 -8.49 -2.43 -15.50
N VAL A 457 -7.66 -3.07 -14.67
CA VAL A 457 -7.99 -3.36 -13.28
C VAL A 457 -8.14 -2.07 -12.48
N LEU A 458 -7.18 -1.15 -12.57
CA LEU A 458 -7.17 0.09 -11.80
C LEU A 458 -8.30 1.04 -12.22
N ALA A 459 -8.51 1.25 -13.52
CA ALA A 459 -9.54 2.16 -14.04
C ALA A 459 -10.95 1.66 -13.71
N THR A 460 -11.24 0.37 -13.93
CA THR A 460 -12.56 -0.19 -13.62
C THR A 460 -12.85 -0.13 -12.12
N TYR A 461 -11.86 -0.45 -11.29
CA TYR A 461 -11.97 -0.33 -9.83
C TYR A 461 -12.16 1.13 -9.39
N ALA A 462 -11.37 2.06 -9.94
CA ALA A 462 -11.42 3.48 -9.64
C ALA A 462 -12.80 4.09 -9.94
N ILE A 463 -13.41 3.77 -11.08
CA ILE A 463 -14.73 4.27 -11.47
C ILE A 463 -15.80 3.84 -10.46
N ILE A 464 -15.89 2.54 -10.17
CA ILE A 464 -16.90 2.01 -9.23
C ILE A 464 -16.66 2.53 -7.81
N ARG A 465 -15.39 2.62 -7.39
CA ARG A 465 -15.00 3.18 -6.09
C ARG A 465 -15.41 4.65 -5.96
N GLU A 466 -15.17 5.46 -6.98
CA GLU A 466 -15.52 6.88 -7.01
C GLU A 466 -17.05 7.08 -6.97
N LEU A 467 -17.82 6.29 -7.71
CA LEU A 467 -19.28 6.34 -7.68
C LEU A 467 -19.85 5.98 -6.30
N TYR A 468 -19.35 4.90 -5.68
CA TYR A 468 -19.72 4.51 -4.33
C TYR A 468 -19.41 5.60 -3.31
N LYS A 469 -18.20 6.17 -3.39
CA LYS A 469 -17.73 7.25 -2.51
C LYS A 469 -18.59 8.51 -2.66
N ARG A 470 -18.86 8.96 -3.89
CA ARG A 470 -19.72 10.12 -4.16
C ARG A 470 -21.15 9.95 -3.63
N ARG A 471 -21.71 8.74 -3.71
CA ARG A 471 -23.04 8.46 -3.13
C ARG A 471 -23.02 8.63 -1.62
N ILE A 472 -22.03 8.02 -0.96
CA ILE A 472 -21.88 8.11 0.50
C ILE A 472 -21.64 9.54 0.97
N ASP A 473 -20.69 10.24 0.35
CA ASP A 473 -20.33 11.61 0.75
C ASP A 473 -21.54 12.55 0.61
N ARG A 474 -22.39 12.36 -0.42
CA ARG A 474 -23.65 13.11 -0.56
C ARG A 474 -24.69 12.75 0.50
N ILE A 475 -24.81 11.47 0.88
CA ILE A 475 -25.73 11.05 1.96
C ILE A 475 -25.29 11.67 3.30
N GLU A 476 -23.99 11.63 3.61
CA GLU A 476 -23.44 12.25 4.82
C GLU A 476 -23.66 13.76 4.83
N ALA A 477 -23.45 14.45 3.70
CA ALA A 477 -23.64 15.90 3.58
C ALA A 477 -25.12 16.34 3.73
N ALA A 478 -26.08 15.51 3.30
CA ALA A 478 -27.51 15.81 3.41
C ALA A 478 -28.11 15.44 4.79
N THR A 479 -27.42 14.61 5.59
CA THR A 479 -27.94 14.14 6.88
C THR A 479 -28.17 15.25 7.92
N PRO A 480 -27.26 16.23 8.10
CA PRO A 480 -27.50 17.33 9.04
C PRO A 480 -28.80 18.08 8.76
N GLU A 481 -29.10 18.35 7.49
CA GLU A 481 -30.32 19.07 7.08
C GLU A 481 -31.59 18.27 7.41
N LEU A 482 -31.58 16.95 7.20
CA LEU A 482 -32.69 16.09 7.62
C LEU A 482 -32.92 16.18 9.14
N LEU A 483 -31.84 16.10 9.93
CA LEU A 483 -31.92 16.20 11.39
C LEU A 483 -32.39 17.58 11.86
N GLU A 484 -31.93 18.64 11.20
CA GLU A 484 -32.31 20.03 11.48
C GLU A 484 -33.81 20.27 11.28
N ARG A 485 -34.36 19.75 10.18
CA ARG A 485 -35.80 19.82 9.89
C ARG A 485 -36.58 19.02 10.93
N LEU A 486 -36.17 17.79 11.22
CA LEU A 486 -36.82 16.96 12.25
C LEU A 486 -36.75 17.61 13.64
N ALA A 487 -35.62 18.24 13.99
CA ALA A 487 -35.46 18.98 15.24
C ALA A 487 -36.48 20.11 15.34
N SER A 488 -36.58 20.93 14.29
CA SER A 488 -37.47 22.10 14.25
C SER A 488 -38.94 21.70 14.31
N LEU A 489 -39.32 20.59 13.68
CA LEU A 489 -40.68 20.03 13.73
C LEU A 489 -41.01 19.43 15.11
N ASN A 490 -40.04 18.77 15.75
CA ASN A 490 -40.25 18.23 17.09
C ASN A 490 -40.26 19.32 18.18
N GLU A 491 -39.43 20.36 18.05
CA GLU A 491 -39.48 21.56 18.90
C GLU A 491 -40.82 22.31 18.75
N ALA A 492 -41.47 22.20 17.58
CA ALA A 492 -42.82 22.70 17.33
C ALA A 492 -43.94 21.78 17.87
N GLY A 493 -43.59 20.66 18.51
CA GLY A 493 -44.52 19.74 19.18
C GLY A 493 -44.95 18.52 18.38
N MET A 494 -44.50 18.33 17.13
CA MET A 494 -44.81 17.12 16.37
C MET A 494 -43.98 15.92 16.83
N SER A 495 -44.54 14.72 16.76
CA SER A 495 -43.77 13.50 17.05
C SER A 495 -42.66 13.28 16.01
N VAL A 496 -41.61 12.53 16.35
CA VAL A 496 -40.55 12.17 15.40
C VAL A 496 -41.11 11.40 14.19
N VAL A 497 -42.16 10.61 14.40
CA VAL A 497 -42.84 9.84 13.36
C VAL A 497 -43.56 10.76 12.37
N GLU A 498 -44.36 11.69 12.89
CA GLU A 498 -45.12 12.67 12.11
C GLU A 498 -44.19 13.68 11.40
N GLY A 499 -43.12 14.08 12.08
CA GLY A 499 -42.06 14.89 11.49
C GLY A 499 -41.39 14.19 10.30
N LEU A 500 -41.18 12.88 10.37
CA LEU A 500 -40.60 12.09 9.27
C LEU A 500 -41.53 12.06 8.05
N ASP A 501 -42.84 11.87 8.25
CA ASP A 501 -43.82 11.94 7.16
C ASP A 501 -43.83 13.33 6.49
N ARG A 502 -43.83 14.38 7.33
CA ARG A 502 -43.85 15.77 6.84
C ARG A 502 -42.62 16.12 6.01
N VAL A 503 -41.46 15.54 6.35
CA VAL A 503 -40.17 15.77 5.68
C VAL A 503 -40.01 14.90 4.43
N ARG A 504 -40.66 13.73 4.35
CA ARG A 504 -40.60 12.80 3.22
C ARG A 504 -40.99 13.43 1.87
N GLY A 505 -41.91 14.39 1.88
CA GLY A 505 -42.33 15.15 0.68
C GLY A 505 -41.47 16.37 0.33
N GLY A 506 -40.42 16.66 1.10
CA GLY A 506 -39.52 17.79 0.86
C GLY A 506 -38.33 17.45 -0.05
N ASP A 507 -37.63 18.47 -0.53
CA ASP A 507 -36.36 18.27 -1.23
C ASP A 507 -35.25 17.89 -0.24
N LEU A 508 -34.89 16.61 -0.25
CA LEU A 508 -33.78 16.01 0.51
C LEU A 508 -32.71 15.43 -0.42
N GLY A 509 -32.81 15.69 -1.73
CA GLY A 509 -31.91 15.19 -2.76
C GLY A 509 -31.64 13.68 -2.67
N VAL A 510 -30.40 13.32 -2.36
CA VAL A 510 -29.95 11.91 -2.32
C VAL A 510 -30.52 11.11 -1.15
N LEU A 511 -31.09 11.76 -0.14
CA LEU A 511 -31.69 11.10 1.03
C LEU A 511 -33.14 10.71 0.80
N SER A 512 -33.86 11.32 -0.14
CA SER A 512 -35.28 11.02 -0.38
C SER A 512 -35.57 9.51 -0.50
N PRO A 513 -34.81 8.72 -1.29
CA PRO A 513 -35.06 7.28 -1.40
C PRO A 513 -34.82 6.50 -0.10
N GLU A 514 -33.96 7.00 0.79
CA GLU A 514 -33.70 6.36 2.08
C GLU A 514 -34.75 6.78 3.12
N VAL A 515 -35.20 8.04 3.12
CA VAL A 515 -36.30 8.53 3.96
C VAL A 515 -37.62 7.84 3.58
N ASP A 516 -37.90 7.68 2.29
CA ASP A 516 -39.04 6.90 1.79
C ASP A 516 -39.00 5.43 2.23
N ARG A 517 -37.80 4.85 2.40
CA ARG A 517 -37.68 3.49 2.95
C ARG A 517 -37.93 3.45 4.44
N ILE A 518 -37.42 4.42 5.19
CA ILE A 518 -37.67 4.52 6.64
C ILE A 518 -39.18 4.69 6.86
N TRP A 519 -39.83 5.57 6.10
CA TRP A 519 -41.28 5.75 6.19
C TRP A 519 -42.07 4.49 5.83
N ARG A 520 -41.72 3.80 4.73
CA ARG A 520 -42.36 2.52 4.38
C ARG A 520 -42.18 1.46 5.46
N ASP A 521 -41.01 1.36 6.06
CA ASP A 521 -40.78 0.43 7.18
C ASP A 521 -41.74 0.72 8.35
N VAL A 522 -41.97 2.01 8.64
CA VAL A 522 -42.88 2.48 9.69
C VAL A 522 -44.35 2.25 9.32
N GLU A 523 -44.73 2.51 8.07
CA GLU A 523 -46.06 2.23 7.51
C GLU A 523 -46.41 0.73 7.60
N TYR A 524 -45.41 -0.15 7.41
CA TYR A 524 -45.54 -1.60 7.62
C TYR A 524 -45.47 -2.02 9.10
N GLY A 525 -45.53 -1.08 10.04
CA GLY A 525 -45.63 -1.35 11.48
C GLY A 525 -44.31 -1.57 12.21
N ALA A 526 -43.16 -1.29 11.59
CA ALA A 526 -41.89 -1.32 12.32
C ALA A 526 -41.69 -0.04 13.14
N ASN A 527 -40.95 -0.14 14.25
CA ASN A 527 -40.60 1.03 15.03
C ASN A 527 -39.64 1.96 14.25
N VAL A 528 -39.73 3.27 14.50
CA VAL A 528 -38.85 4.27 13.86
C VAL A 528 -37.38 4.01 14.20
N ASP A 529 -37.08 3.63 15.45
CA ASP A 529 -35.72 3.31 15.88
C ASP A 529 -35.16 2.08 15.13
N ASP A 530 -35.95 1.02 14.96
CA ASP A 530 -35.55 -0.16 14.15
C ASP A 530 -35.28 0.22 12.68
N SER A 531 -36.09 1.13 12.13
CA SER A 531 -35.98 1.60 10.75
C SER A 531 -34.74 2.48 10.54
N LEU A 532 -34.38 3.31 11.54
CA LEU A 532 -33.12 4.06 11.55
C LEU A 532 -31.91 3.12 11.67
N ILE A 533 -31.98 2.04 12.46
CA ILE A 533 -30.92 1.02 12.52
C ILE A 533 -30.73 0.38 11.14
N ARG A 534 -31.82 0.02 10.44
CA ARG A 534 -31.75 -0.51 9.07
C ARG A 534 -31.14 0.49 8.09
N PHE A 535 -31.50 1.77 8.19
CA PHE A 535 -30.85 2.84 7.41
C PHE A 535 -29.35 2.89 7.67
N GLY A 536 -28.95 2.87 8.93
CA GLY A 536 -27.54 2.80 9.33
C GLY A 536 -26.80 1.58 8.73
N ARG A 537 -27.41 0.39 8.74
CA ARG A 537 -26.82 -0.83 8.15
C ARG A 537 -26.67 -0.77 6.63
N ARG A 538 -27.44 0.08 5.94
CA ARG A 538 -27.33 0.29 4.49
C ARG A 538 -26.24 1.29 4.14
N VAL A 539 -26.11 2.39 4.89
CA VAL A 539 -25.13 3.44 4.61
C VAL A 539 -23.74 3.07 5.14
N ARG A 540 -23.67 2.39 6.29
CA ARG A 540 -22.45 1.80 6.90
C ARG A 540 -21.31 2.78 7.17
N THR A 541 -21.60 4.07 7.35
CA THR A 541 -20.58 5.04 7.73
C THR A 541 -20.63 5.34 9.21
N THR A 542 -19.46 5.66 9.76
CA THR A 542 -19.30 5.93 11.19
C THR A 542 -20.09 7.16 11.65
N ALA A 543 -20.22 8.18 10.81
CA ALA A 543 -21.04 9.37 11.08
C ALA A 543 -22.52 8.98 11.26
N ILE A 544 -23.07 8.24 10.29
CA ILE A 544 -24.46 7.76 10.34
C ILE A 544 -24.67 6.79 11.50
N THR A 545 -23.74 5.86 11.76
CA THR A 545 -23.80 4.96 12.91
C THR A 545 -23.99 5.74 14.21
N ARG A 546 -23.22 6.81 14.41
CA ARG A 546 -23.27 7.62 15.64
C ARG A 546 -24.60 8.36 15.78
N VAL A 547 -25.05 9.00 14.71
CA VAL A 547 -26.34 9.69 14.67
C VAL A 547 -27.46 8.70 14.99
N VAL A 548 -27.53 7.59 14.28
CA VAL A 548 -28.55 6.55 14.51
C VAL A 548 -28.49 6.03 15.94
N THR A 549 -27.30 5.79 16.49
CA THR A 549 -27.11 5.34 17.88
C THR A 549 -27.62 6.38 18.88
N LEU A 550 -27.31 7.66 18.68
CA LEU A 550 -27.79 8.74 19.53
C LEU A 550 -29.31 8.84 19.50
N LEU A 551 -29.90 8.88 18.30
CA LEU A 551 -31.34 9.02 18.12
C LEU A 551 -32.12 7.83 18.66
N THR A 552 -31.68 6.60 18.36
CA THR A 552 -32.36 5.37 18.81
C THR A 552 -32.35 5.25 20.34
N ASN A 553 -31.24 5.56 21.00
CA ASN A 553 -31.18 5.52 22.46
C ASN A 553 -31.96 6.67 23.12
N ALA A 554 -32.00 7.85 22.49
CA ALA A 554 -32.80 8.97 22.97
C ALA A 554 -34.31 8.70 22.85
N MET A 555 -34.78 8.22 21.69
CA MET A 555 -36.19 7.90 21.45
C MET A 555 -36.73 6.81 22.40
N ARG A 556 -35.87 5.85 22.80
CA ARG A 556 -36.26 4.81 23.76
C ARG A 556 -36.41 5.31 25.18
N ALA A 557 -35.93 6.51 25.49
CA ALA A 557 -35.82 7.00 26.85
C ALA A 557 -36.58 8.30 27.13
N SER A 558 -36.80 9.15 26.13
CA SER A 558 -37.52 10.42 26.26
C SER A 558 -38.38 10.71 25.03
N GLY A 559 -39.46 11.47 25.24
CA GLY A 559 -40.33 11.98 24.19
C GLY A 559 -39.93 13.35 23.64
N ASP A 560 -39.06 14.09 24.32
CA ASP A 560 -38.55 15.40 23.87
C ASP A 560 -37.24 15.21 23.07
N MET A 561 -37.38 15.12 21.75
CA MET A 561 -36.30 14.77 20.84
C MET A 561 -35.68 15.99 20.14
N GLY A 562 -36.32 17.16 20.21
CA GLY A 562 -35.92 18.38 19.53
C GLY A 562 -34.48 18.78 19.86
N PRO A 563 -34.14 18.97 21.15
CA PRO A 563 -32.76 19.26 21.56
C PRO A 563 -31.76 18.18 21.16
N VAL A 564 -32.14 16.90 21.20
CA VAL A 564 -31.26 15.79 20.82
C VAL A 564 -30.97 15.79 19.32
N LEU A 565 -32.01 15.99 18.49
CA LEU A 565 -31.92 16.10 17.04
C LEU A 565 -31.08 17.32 16.63
N ARG A 566 -31.23 18.45 17.34
CA ARG A 566 -30.41 19.65 17.14
C ARG A 566 -28.93 19.39 17.39
N ILE A 567 -28.60 18.76 18.52
CA ILE A 567 -27.20 18.41 18.84
C ILE A 567 -26.64 17.41 17.82
N ALA A 568 -27.45 16.43 17.39
CA ALA A 568 -27.05 15.48 16.35
C ALA A 568 -26.80 16.18 14.99
N SER A 569 -27.63 17.16 14.63
CA SER A 569 -27.47 18.02 13.45
C SER A 569 -26.17 18.82 13.50
N GLU A 570 -25.90 19.53 14.60
CA GLU A 570 -24.67 20.30 14.80
C GLU A 570 -23.42 19.42 14.75
N GLN A 571 -23.47 18.25 15.40
CA GLN A 571 -22.38 17.29 15.36
C GLN A 571 -22.15 16.78 13.94
N ALA A 572 -23.20 16.39 13.21
CA ALA A 572 -23.06 15.94 11.83
C ALA A 572 -22.55 17.06 10.91
N ARG A 573 -23.00 18.31 11.11
CA ARG A 573 -22.56 19.48 10.34
C ARG A 573 -21.08 19.80 10.56
N SER A 574 -20.60 19.72 11.81
CA SER A 574 -19.17 19.88 12.11
C SER A 574 -18.31 18.78 11.48
N GLU A 575 -18.76 17.51 11.53
CA GLU A 575 -18.06 16.40 10.85
C GLU A 575 -17.96 16.62 9.33
N VAL A 576 -19.01 17.13 8.68
CA VAL A 576 -19.00 17.48 7.25
C VAL A 576 -18.04 18.65 6.97
N ARG A 577 -18.13 19.74 7.75
CA ARG A 577 -17.27 20.93 7.58
C ARG A 577 -15.78 20.61 7.72
N LEU A 578 -15.42 19.81 8.74
CA LEU A 578 -14.03 19.37 8.96
C LEU A 578 -13.50 18.54 7.77
N ARG A 579 -14.36 17.74 7.16
CA ARG A 579 -14.01 16.93 5.99
C ARG A 579 -13.80 17.79 4.76
N GLU A 580 -14.62 18.81 4.56
CA GLU A 580 -14.46 19.78 3.46
C GLU A 580 -13.16 20.57 3.60
N GLN A 581 -12.86 21.10 4.79
CA GLN A 581 -11.59 21.79 5.07
C GLN A 581 -10.38 20.88 4.78
N ARG A 582 -10.42 19.63 5.27
CA ARG A 582 -9.38 18.63 4.97
C ARG A 582 -9.23 18.41 3.47
N ARG A 583 -10.33 18.22 2.74
CA ARG A 583 -10.30 17.98 1.29
C ARG A 583 -9.69 19.18 0.55
N GLN A 584 -10.03 20.41 0.93
CA GLN A 584 -9.48 21.62 0.32
C GLN A 584 -7.98 21.75 0.58
N GLN A 585 -7.52 21.54 1.82
CA GLN A 585 -6.09 21.62 2.13
C GLN A 585 -5.30 20.48 1.48
N MET A 586 -5.83 19.25 1.50
CA MET A 586 -5.19 18.11 0.85
C MET A 586 -5.20 18.19 -0.68
N PHE A 587 -6.11 18.95 -1.29
CA PHE A 587 -6.13 19.18 -2.74
C PHE A 587 -4.85 19.87 -3.22
N THR A 588 -4.34 20.86 -2.48
CA THR A 588 -3.08 21.54 -2.83
C THR A 588 -1.92 20.55 -2.88
N TYR A 589 -1.82 19.64 -1.92
CA TYR A 589 -0.74 18.63 -1.92
C TYR A 589 -0.92 17.57 -3.00
N LEU A 590 -2.15 17.19 -3.31
CA LEU A 590 -2.43 16.35 -4.47
C LEU A 590 -1.91 17.01 -5.75
N VAL A 591 -2.17 18.32 -5.94
CA VAL A 591 -1.64 19.08 -7.09
C VAL A 591 -0.11 19.06 -7.11
N VAL A 592 0.56 19.30 -5.98
CA VAL A 592 2.02 19.23 -5.90
C VAL A 592 2.54 17.86 -6.34
N ILE A 593 1.96 16.75 -5.87
CA ILE A 593 2.39 15.39 -6.26
C ILE A 593 2.22 15.17 -7.77
N TYR A 594 1.11 15.65 -8.36
CA TYR A 594 0.89 15.59 -9.81
C TYR A 594 1.92 16.40 -10.60
N VAL A 595 2.24 17.61 -10.14
CA VAL A 595 3.28 18.45 -10.75
C VAL A 595 4.64 17.79 -10.63
N SER A 596 5.00 17.24 -9.47
CA SER A 596 6.27 16.53 -9.28
C SER A 596 6.38 15.28 -10.15
N PHE A 597 5.28 14.55 -10.34
CA PHE A 597 5.23 13.43 -11.27
C PHE A 597 5.39 13.89 -12.73
N ALA A 598 4.75 15.00 -13.12
CA ALA A 598 4.94 15.57 -14.45
C ALA A 598 6.40 16.02 -14.68
N VAL A 599 7.01 16.69 -13.70
CA VAL A 599 8.44 17.07 -13.74
C VAL A 599 9.33 15.83 -13.84
N PHE A 600 9.05 14.79 -13.06
CA PHE A 600 9.74 13.50 -13.15
C PHE A 600 9.69 12.93 -14.56
N LEU A 601 8.50 12.92 -15.16
CA LEU A 601 8.28 12.39 -16.50
C LEU A 601 9.01 13.21 -17.57
N VAL A 602 8.99 14.55 -17.46
CA VAL A 602 9.74 15.45 -18.34
C VAL A 602 11.23 15.19 -18.24
N ILE A 603 11.78 15.06 -17.02
CA ILE A 603 13.20 14.79 -16.82
C ILE A 603 13.59 13.42 -17.37
N ILE A 604 12.84 12.36 -17.07
CA ILE A 604 13.12 11.02 -17.60
C ILE A 604 13.07 11.00 -19.12
N THR A 605 12.09 11.67 -19.71
CA THR A 605 11.96 11.77 -21.17
C THR A 605 13.15 12.53 -21.77
N ALA A 606 13.52 13.67 -21.19
CA ALA A 606 14.66 14.46 -21.64
C ALA A 606 15.97 13.65 -21.50
N VAL A 607 16.14 12.93 -20.41
CA VAL A 607 17.25 12.01 -20.18
C VAL A 607 17.29 10.93 -21.27
N ASN A 608 16.15 10.30 -21.58
CA ASN A 608 16.09 9.25 -22.61
C ASN A 608 16.38 9.77 -24.02
N GLN A 609 16.00 11.02 -24.34
CA GLN A 609 16.19 11.59 -25.68
C GLN A 609 17.53 12.29 -25.88
N VAL A 610 18.10 12.88 -24.84
CA VAL A 610 19.32 13.69 -24.94
C VAL A 610 20.53 12.92 -24.42
N LEU A 611 20.37 12.21 -23.31
CA LEU A 611 21.51 11.72 -22.53
C LEU A 611 21.82 10.24 -22.79
N VAL A 612 20.81 9.41 -23.06
CA VAL A 612 21.02 8.00 -23.44
C VAL A 612 21.69 7.86 -24.81
N PRO A 613 21.29 8.59 -25.87
CA PRO A 613 21.99 8.53 -27.17
C PRO A 613 23.42 9.05 -27.12
N ALA A 614 23.75 9.87 -26.11
CA ALA A 614 25.11 10.35 -25.88
C ALA A 614 26.03 9.30 -25.22
N LEU A 615 25.53 8.11 -24.86
CA LEU A 615 26.35 7.00 -24.37
C LEU A 615 27.20 6.46 -25.54
N PRO A 616 28.54 6.38 -25.40
CA PRO A 616 29.38 5.84 -26.45
C PRO A 616 28.99 4.39 -26.78
N GLU A 617 28.75 4.10 -28.06
CA GLU A 617 28.38 2.76 -28.56
C GLU A 617 29.53 1.76 -28.41
N THR A 618 30.77 2.23 -28.43
CA THR A 618 31.97 1.44 -28.18
C THR A 618 32.93 2.22 -27.29
N VAL A 619 33.31 1.68 -26.13
CA VAL A 619 34.41 2.25 -25.33
C VAL A 619 35.72 1.93 -26.06
N PRO A 620 36.57 2.92 -26.41
CA PRO A 620 37.82 2.66 -27.12
C PRO A 620 38.69 1.67 -26.34
N THR A 621 38.85 0.46 -26.85
CA THR A 621 39.76 -0.52 -26.28
C THR A 621 41.19 -0.06 -26.58
N PRO A 622 42.09 0.04 -25.58
CA PRO A 622 43.50 0.30 -25.84
C PRO A 622 44.05 -0.76 -26.81
N SER A 623 44.91 -0.35 -27.73
CA SER A 623 45.57 -1.22 -28.71
C SER A 623 46.13 -2.48 -28.02
N GLY A 624 46.07 -3.64 -28.68
CA GLY A 624 46.52 -4.92 -28.10
C GLY A 624 47.92 -4.90 -27.48
N ASP A 625 48.82 -4.05 -28.02
CA ASP A 625 50.16 -3.80 -27.49
C ASP A 625 50.19 -3.10 -26.12
N ASP A 626 49.22 -2.23 -25.81
CA ASP A 626 49.14 -1.51 -24.53
C ASP A 626 48.48 -2.35 -23.45
N VAL A 627 47.55 -3.24 -23.82
CA VAL A 627 46.89 -4.20 -22.91
C VAL A 627 47.85 -5.34 -22.53
N ALA A 628 48.66 -5.82 -23.48
CA ALA A 628 49.68 -6.84 -23.25
C ALA A 628 50.78 -6.36 -22.27
N ARG A 629 51.14 -5.07 -22.29
CA ARG A 629 52.10 -4.46 -21.35
C ARG A 629 51.59 -4.39 -19.90
N LEU A 630 50.28 -4.46 -19.71
CA LEU A 630 49.62 -4.39 -18.39
C LEU A 630 49.30 -5.77 -17.80
N GLY A 631 49.60 -6.86 -18.51
CA GLY A 631 49.36 -8.23 -18.04
C GLY A 631 47.88 -8.59 -17.85
N ALA A 632 46.98 -7.80 -18.46
CA ALA A 632 45.54 -8.07 -18.45
C ALA A 632 45.15 -8.81 -19.73
N SER A 633 44.21 -9.75 -19.63
CA SER A 633 43.63 -10.41 -20.79
C SER A 633 42.81 -9.41 -21.61
N PRO A 634 42.95 -9.37 -22.96
CA PRO A 634 42.10 -8.54 -23.84
C PRO A 634 40.61 -8.76 -23.58
N ASP A 635 40.26 -10.00 -23.23
CA ASP A 635 38.92 -10.49 -22.92
C ASP A 635 38.27 -9.86 -21.66
N ALA A 636 39.09 -9.26 -20.79
CA ALA A 636 38.60 -8.53 -19.62
C ALA A 636 38.15 -7.11 -19.97
N PHE A 637 38.61 -6.54 -21.09
CA PHE A 637 38.25 -5.20 -21.56
C PHE A 637 37.11 -5.22 -22.58
N THR A 638 36.98 -6.28 -23.40
CA THR A 638 35.87 -6.47 -24.34
C THR A 638 34.50 -6.55 -23.65
N ARG A 639 34.41 -7.13 -22.44
CA ARG A 639 33.16 -7.12 -21.63
C ARG A 639 32.72 -5.75 -21.11
N PHE A 640 33.57 -4.73 -21.22
CA PHE A 640 33.23 -3.34 -20.87
C PHE A 640 32.95 -2.47 -22.10
N GLY A 641 33.09 -3.03 -23.32
CA GLY A 641 32.99 -2.30 -24.58
C GLY A 641 31.58 -2.08 -25.09
N ASP A 642 30.62 -2.93 -24.70
CA ASP A 642 29.24 -2.90 -25.22
C ASP A 642 28.28 -2.23 -24.22
N VAL A 643 27.94 -0.96 -24.46
CA VAL A 643 26.95 -0.23 -23.66
C VAL A 643 25.58 -0.46 -24.28
N ASN A 644 24.79 -1.35 -23.68
CA ASN A 644 23.44 -1.64 -24.17
C ASN A 644 22.47 -0.47 -23.88
N GLN A 645 22.38 0.47 -24.82
CA GLN A 645 21.52 1.65 -24.73
C GLN A 645 20.03 1.27 -24.60
N ALA A 646 19.57 0.21 -25.29
CA ALA A 646 18.19 -0.28 -25.21
C ALA A 646 17.80 -0.69 -23.78
N ALA A 647 18.73 -1.28 -23.03
CA ALA A 647 18.51 -1.66 -21.64
C ALA A 647 18.38 -0.44 -20.71
N TYR A 648 19.09 0.66 -20.97
CA TYR A 648 18.91 1.91 -20.21
C TYR A 648 17.53 2.54 -20.49
N THR A 649 17.14 2.64 -21.77
CA THR A 649 15.81 3.13 -22.17
C THR A 649 14.68 2.30 -21.55
N LEU A 650 14.79 0.97 -21.56
CA LEU A 650 13.82 0.08 -20.93
C LEU A 650 13.73 0.32 -19.41
N VAL A 651 14.86 0.46 -18.73
CA VAL A 651 14.90 0.71 -17.29
C VAL A 651 14.29 2.07 -16.93
N PHE A 652 14.52 3.11 -17.73
CA PHE A 652 13.88 4.42 -17.54
C PHE A 652 12.38 4.41 -17.83
N PHE A 653 11.96 3.64 -18.84
CA PHE A 653 10.54 3.38 -19.08
C PHE A 653 9.87 2.76 -17.84
N HIS A 654 10.47 1.71 -17.27
CA HIS A 654 9.98 1.10 -16.04
C HIS A 654 9.99 2.05 -14.86
N ALA A 655 10.98 2.95 -14.76
CA ALA A 655 11.00 3.97 -13.72
C ALA A 655 9.78 4.89 -13.81
N ALA A 656 9.40 5.34 -15.02
CA ALA A 656 8.21 6.16 -15.23
C ALA A 656 6.92 5.43 -14.84
N LEU A 657 6.78 4.15 -15.21
CA LEU A 657 5.61 3.33 -14.89
C LEU A 657 5.48 3.05 -13.39
N LEU A 658 6.56 2.60 -12.76
CA LEU A 658 6.59 2.32 -11.32
C LEU A 658 6.28 3.60 -10.54
N GLN A 659 6.89 4.72 -10.92
CA GLN A 659 6.63 6.00 -10.28
C GLN A 659 5.17 6.43 -10.46
N ALA A 660 4.58 6.26 -11.64
CA ALA A 660 3.17 6.59 -11.87
C ALA A 660 2.20 5.81 -10.97
N VAL A 661 2.44 4.50 -10.81
CA VAL A 661 1.61 3.63 -9.95
C VAL A 661 1.77 4.02 -8.48
N PHE A 662 3.00 4.09 -7.98
CA PHE A 662 3.25 4.36 -6.56
C PHE A 662 2.88 5.80 -6.17
N ALA A 663 3.29 6.80 -6.95
CA ALA A 663 2.92 8.20 -6.70
C ALA A 663 1.40 8.39 -6.76
N GLY A 664 0.71 7.70 -7.66
CA GLY A 664 -0.75 7.73 -7.70
C GLY A 664 -1.41 7.13 -6.46
N PHE A 665 -0.93 5.99 -5.96
CA PHE A 665 -1.43 5.42 -4.71
C PHE A 665 -1.17 6.34 -3.50
N ILE A 666 0.02 6.92 -3.40
CA ILE A 666 0.37 7.90 -2.37
C ILE A 666 -0.50 9.16 -2.49
N ALA A 667 -0.76 9.65 -3.70
CA ALA A 667 -1.60 10.82 -3.95
C ALA A 667 -3.03 10.62 -3.42
N GLY A 668 -3.64 9.45 -3.62
CA GLY A 668 -4.96 9.17 -3.03
C GLY A 668 -4.92 8.91 -1.53
N GLN A 669 -3.83 8.33 -1.02
CA GLN A 669 -3.67 8.13 0.40
C GLN A 669 -3.55 9.47 1.16
N LEU A 670 -2.81 10.44 0.62
CA LEU A 670 -2.73 11.81 1.15
C LEU A 670 -4.01 12.60 0.87
N GLY A 671 -4.44 12.66 -0.39
CA GLY A 671 -5.58 13.45 -0.84
C GLY A 671 -6.92 13.03 -0.21
N GLU A 672 -7.11 11.72 -0.08
CA GLU A 672 -8.43 11.13 0.19
C GLU A 672 -8.47 10.29 1.49
N GLY A 673 -7.31 10.02 2.08
CA GLY A 673 -7.18 9.32 3.37
C GLY A 673 -7.27 7.80 3.28
N SER A 674 -7.23 7.20 2.09
CA SER A 674 -7.18 5.75 1.95
C SER A 674 -6.43 5.29 0.70
N LEU A 675 -5.72 4.16 0.80
CA LEU A 675 -4.98 3.56 -0.32
C LEU A 675 -5.93 3.13 -1.47
N ARG A 676 -7.14 2.66 -1.12
CA ARG A 676 -8.18 2.26 -2.09
C ARG A 676 -8.60 3.43 -2.99
N ASP A 677 -8.62 4.62 -2.43
CA ASP A 677 -8.94 5.84 -3.16
C ASP A 677 -7.78 6.28 -4.10
N GLY A 678 -6.56 5.78 -3.88
CA GLY A 678 -5.40 6.00 -4.74
C GLY A 678 -5.46 5.33 -6.11
N ALA A 679 -6.31 4.32 -6.30
CA ALA A 679 -6.42 3.62 -7.58
C ALA A 679 -6.79 4.55 -8.75
N LYS A 680 -7.58 5.60 -8.50
CA LYS A 680 -7.92 6.58 -9.56
C LYS A 680 -6.72 7.42 -9.97
N HIS A 681 -5.90 7.83 -9.01
CA HIS A 681 -4.71 8.63 -9.26
C HIS A 681 -3.63 7.78 -9.93
N ALA A 682 -3.45 6.53 -9.49
CA ALA A 682 -2.58 5.56 -10.15
C ALA A 682 -3.03 5.29 -11.60
N ALA A 683 -4.33 5.10 -11.85
CA ALA A 683 -4.84 4.93 -13.21
C ALA A 683 -4.57 6.16 -14.10
N ILE A 684 -4.85 7.38 -13.60
CA ILE A 684 -4.61 8.62 -14.35
C ILE A 684 -3.11 8.80 -14.65
N MET A 685 -2.25 8.71 -13.63
CA MET A 685 -0.81 8.88 -13.80
C MET A 685 -0.20 7.81 -14.70
N LEU A 686 -0.62 6.54 -14.55
CA LEU A 686 -0.15 5.45 -15.39
C LEU A 686 -0.61 5.64 -16.84
N THR A 687 -1.83 6.12 -17.06
CA THR A 687 -2.31 6.46 -18.42
C THR A 687 -1.46 7.57 -19.03
N VAL A 688 -1.16 8.63 -18.27
CA VAL A 688 -0.33 9.75 -18.74
C VAL A 688 1.10 9.29 -19.04
N ALA A 689 1.73 8.52 -18.15
CA ALA A 689 3.06 7.95 -18.39
C ALA A 689 3.08 7.05 -19.63
N TYR A 690 2.09 6.16 -19.75
CA TYR A 690 1.98 5.24 -20.88
C TYR A 690 1.83 5.99 -22.21
N LEU A 691 0.90 6.95 -22.28
CA LEU A 691 0.69 7.76 -23.48
C LEU A 691 1.94 8.56 -23.86
N ILE A 692 2.60 9.19 -22.88
CA ILE A 692 3.80 9.99 -23.15
C ILE A 692 4.93 9.09 -23.65
N VAL A 693 5.14 7.92 -23.06
CA VAL A 693 6.18 7.02 -23.54
C VAL A 693 5.85 6.49 -24.93
N VAL A 694 4.62 6.03 -25.16
CA VAL A 694 4.20 5.54 -26.49
C VAL A 694 4.36 6.63 -27.56
N LEU A 695 4.05 7.89 -27.25
CA LEU A 695 4.16 9.00 -28.20
C LEU A 695 5.60 9.48 -28.43
N LEU A 696 6.51 9.27 -27.49
CA LEU A 696 7.88 9.80 -27.53
C LEU A 696 8.98 8.74 -27.73
N SER A 697 8.63 7.46 -27.78
CA SER A 697 9.56 6.39 -28.13
C SER A 697 9.80 6.42 -29.64
N SER A 698 11.02 6.72 -30.08
CA SER A 698 11.43 6.44 -31.46
C SER A 698 11.73 4.94 -31.60
N PRO A 699 11.44 4.33 -32.76
CA PRO A 699 11.90 2.97 -33.03
C PRO A 699 13.44 2.94 -33.03
N VAL A 700 14.04 1.92 -32.41
CA VAL A 700 15.48 1.73 -32.31
C VAL A 700 15.86 0.29 -32.68
N ALA A 701 17.04 0.12 -33.27
CA ALA A 701 17.60 -1.19 -33.57
C ALA A 701 19.10 -1.23 -33.22
N SER A 702 19.60 -2.41 -32.85
CA SER A 702 21.04 -2.65 -32.64
C SER A 702 21.50 -3.83 -33.48
N ILE A 703 22.76 -3.78 -33.92
CA ILE A 703 23.42 -4.83 -34.71
C ILE A 703 24.72 -5.20 -33.99
N SER A 704 24.91 -6.48 -33.66
CA SER A 704 26.20 -7.03 -33.25
C SER A 704 26.76 -7.86 -34.40
N ALA A 705 27.82 -7.35 -35.04
CA ALA A 705 28.55 -8.04 -36.09
C ALA A 705 30.03 -7.62 -36.07
N GLU A 706 30.90 -8.50 -35.59
CA GLU A 706 32.35 -8.25 -35.55
C GLU A 706 33.03 -8.64 -36.87
N PHE A 707 32.59 -9.74 -37.49
CA PHE A 707 33.02 -10.19 -38.82
C PHE A 707 31.90 -11.01 -39.48
N ALA A 708 31.75 -10.89 -40.79
CA ALA A 708 30.71 -11.60 -41.54
C ALA A 708 31.34 -12.54 -42.59
N VAL A 709 30.63 -13.62 -42.90
CA VAL A 709 31.09 -14.67 -43.82
C VAL A 709 30.11 -14.81 -44.98
N SER A 710 30.63 -14.91 -46.21
CA SER A 710 29.84 -15.17 -47.42
C SER A 710 30.13 -16.56 -48.01
N ASP A 711 29.08 -17.29 -48.39
CA ASP A 711 29.13 -18.53 -49.19
C ASP A 711 28.77 -18.24 -50.67
N GLY A 712 29.02 -17.01 -51.13
CA GLY A 712 28.66 -16.52 -52.46
C GLY A 712 27.24 -15.94 -52.52
N ASP A 713 26.22 -16.72 -52.14
CA ASP A 713 24.80 -16.35 -52.28
C ASP A 713 24.15 -15.83 -50.99
N ARG A 714 24.86 -15.88 -49.85
CA ARG A 714 24.31 -15.50 -48.53
C ARG A 714 25.41 -14.93 -47.63
N VAL A 715 25.07 -13.92 -46.83
CA VAL A 715 25.90 -13.41 -45.73
C VAL A 715 25.43 -14.05 -44.42
N SER A 716 26.38 -14.54 -43.64
CA SER A 716 26.19 -15.27 -42.39
C SER A 716 27.16 -14.76 -41.31
N ASN A 717 27.01 -15.25 -40.08
CA ASN A 717 27.77 -14.80 -38.89
C ASN A 717 27.43 -13.38 -38.39
N VAL A 718 26.20 -12.93 -38.62
CA VAL A 718 25.64 -11.78 -37.90
C VAL A 718 25.17 -12.26 -36.52
N GLU A 719 25.91 -11.93 -35.46
CA GLU A 719 25.73 -12.54 -34.14
C GLU A 719 24.35 -12.27 -33.55
N SER A 720 23.94 -11.00 -33.52
CA SER A 720 22.62 -10.62 -33.04
C SER A 720 22.12 -9.33 -33.68
N ILE A 721 20.80 -9.27 -33.92
CA ILE A 721 20.09 -8.06 -34.31
C ILE A 721 18.91 -7.89 -33.36
N GLU A 722 18.79 -6.71 -32.75
CA GLU A 722 17.61 -6.37 -31.92
C GLU A 722 16.78 -5.30 -32.61
N LEU A 723 15.48 -5.57 -32.71
CA LEU A 723 14.49 -4.74 -33.39
C LEU A 723 13.44 -4.27 -32.38
N SER A 724 13.27 -2.95 -32.18
CA SER A 724 12.19 -2.46 -31.30
C SER A 724 10.80 -2.63 -31.91
N GLU A 725 10.72 -2.60 -33.24
CA GLU A 725 9.52 -2.77 -34.06
C GLU A 725 9.88 -3.75 -35.20
N GLY A 726 8.92 -4.33 -35.93
CA GLY A 726 9.26 -5.32 -36.98
C GLY A 726 9.93 -4.67 -38.19
N GLY A 727 10.68 -5.45 -38.96
CA GLY A 727 11.40 -4.88 -40.09
C GLY A 727 12.26 -5.86 -40.86
N PHE A 728 13.23 -5.31 -41.58
CA PHE A 728 14.09 -6.06 -42.49
C PHE A 728 15.55 -5.70 -42.24
N VAL A 729 16.43 -6.64 -42.53
CA VAL A 729 17.88 -6.44 -42.52
C VAL A 729 18.37 -6.53 -43.94
N ALA A 730 18.98 -5.45 -44.41
CA ALA A 730 19.47 -5.29 -45.77
C ALA A 730 20.99 -5.08 -45.79
N VAL A 731 21.64 -5.57 -46.84
CA VAL A 731 23.08 -5.47 -47.06
C VAL A 731 23.32 -4.62 -48.30
N TYR A 732 24.14 -3.59 -48.14
CA TYR A 732 24.51 -2.65 -49.18
C TYR A 732 26.02 -2.73 -49.46
N ASP A 733 26.41 -2.47 -50.70
CA ASP A 733 27.82 -2.29 -51.07
C ASP A 733 28.37 -0.99 -50.47
N ASP A 734 29.46 -1.07 -49.70
CA ASP A 734 30.10 0.09 -49.05
C ASP A 734 31.39 0.54 -49.77
N SER A 735 31.73 -0.07 -50.92
CA SER A 735 32.97 0.18 -51.69
C SER A 735 33.12 1.62 -52.20
N GLY A 736 32.01 2.36 -52.35
CA GLY A 736 31.97 3.73 -52.89
C GLY A 736 31.77 4.83 -51.85
N SER A 737 31.70 4.51 -50.56
CA SER A 737 31.25 5.44 -49.49
C SER A 737 29.83 5.96 -49.67
N ASP A 738 28.95 5.23 -50.36
CA ASP A 738 27.53 5.55 -50.56
C ASP A 738 26.63 4.93 -49.47
N GLY A 739 27.11 3.92 -48.72
CA GLY A 739 26.41 3.37 -47.56
C GLY A 739 25.01 2.83 -47.90
N VAL A 740 23.97 3.28 -47.16
CA VAL A 740 22.55 2.92 -47.42
C VAL A 740 22.06 3.33 -48.82
N ASP A 741 22.74 4.31 -49.44
CA ASP A 741 22.44 4.79 -50.79
C ASP A 741 23.18 4.01 -51.88
N GLY A 742 24.03 3.05 -51.48
CA GLY A 742 24.74 2.15 -52.38
C GLY A 742 23.85 1.10 -53.03
N GLN A 743 24.47 0.19 -53.79
CA GLN A 743 23.75 -0.91 -54.43
C GLN A 743 23.25 -1.91 -53.36
N LEU A 744 21.95 -2.20 -53.36
CA LEU A 744 21.35 -3.23 -52.52
C LEU A 744 21.80 -4.63 -53.00
N LEU A 745 22.57 -5.32 -52.18
CA LEU A 745 23.10 -6.66 -52.45
C LEU A 745 22.11 -7.75 -52.06
N GLY A 746 21.40 -7.57 -50.94
CA GLY A 746 20.31 -8.45 -50.53
C GLY A 746 19.63 -8.06 -49.23
N HIS A 747 18.56 -8.76 -48.89
CA HIS A 747 17.79 -8.52 -47.66
C HIS A 747 17.15 -9.79 -47.10
N THR A 748 16.77 -9.74 -45.82
CA THR A 748 16.04 -10.79 -45.12
C THR A 748 14.53 -10.73 -45.42
N GLU A 749 13.82 -11.81 -45.11
CA GLU A 749 12.36 -11.77 -44.95
C GLU A 749 12.00 -10.96 -43.70
N TYR A 750 10.71 -10.61 -43.56
CA TYR A 750 10.23 -9.84 -42.41
C TYR A 750 10.66 -10.50 -41.09
N LEU A 751 11.37 -9.72 -40.29
CA LEU A 751 11.74 -10.08 -38.93
C LEU A 751 10.75 -9.42 -37.97
N PRO A 752 10.02 -10.18 -37.15
CA PRO A 752 9.18 -9.60 -36.11
C PRO A 752 10.04 -8.83 -35.10
N PRO A 753 9.46 -7.86 -34.36
CA PRO A 753 10.18 -7.15 -33.30
C PRO A 753 10.76 -8.15 -32.29
N GLY A 754 11.97 -7.88 -31.79
CA GLY A 754 12.69 -8.75 -30.86
C GLY A 754 14.16 -8.96 -31.20
N THR A 755 14.82 -9.84 -30.45
CA THR A 755 16.21 -10.25 -30.66
C THR A 755 16.25 -11.46 -31.59
N HIS A 756 17.08 -11.38 -32.63
CA HIS A 756 17.33 -12.45 -33.59
C HIS A 756 18.82 -12.79 -33.57
N SER A 757 19.15 -14.07 -33.50
CA SER A 757 20.54 -14.55 -33.41
C SER A 757 20.96 -15.33 -34.65
N ASN A 758 22.23 -15.23 -35.04
CA ASN A 758 22.76 -15.90 -36.24
C ASN A 758 21.96 -15.57 -37.50
N VAL A 759 21.69 -14.28 -37.73
CA VAL A 759 20.85 -13.84 -38.85
C VAL A 759 21.57 -14.14 -40.17
N ILE A 760 20.89 -14.86 -41.05
CA ILE A 760 21.38 -15.21 -42.39
C ILE A 760 20.68 -14.33 -43.41
N ILE A 761 21.46 -13.53 -44.16
CA ILE A 761 20.95 -12.58 -45.13
C ILE A 761 21.17 -13.14 -46.53
N PRO A 762 20.12 -13.55 -47.26
CA PRO A 762 20.27 -13.98 -48.65
C PRO A 762 20.63 -12.79 -49.55
N LEU A 763 21.52 -13.03 -50.53
CA LEU A 763 21.92 -12.06 -51.54
C LEU A 763 21.13 -12.32 -52.82
N GLN A 764 20.12 -11.48 -53.11
CA GLN A 764 19.26 -11.65 -54.28
C GLN A 764 19.82 -10.95 -55.53
N ASN A 765 20.64 -9.92 -55.35
CA ASN A 765 21.04 -9.01 -56.44
C ASN A 765 22.55 -9.05 -56.75
N ALA A 766 23.33 -9.84 -56.00
CA ALA A 766 24.77 -9.97 -56.17
C ALA A 766 25.28 -11.30 -55.60
N THR A 767 26.48 -11.71 -56.02
CA THR A 767 27.21 -12.83 -55.42
C THR A 767 28.56 -12.34 -54.92
N LEU A 768 28.84 -12.50 -53.62
CA LEU A 768 30.08 -12.03 -52.99
C LEU A 768 31.09 -13.17 -52.94
N THR A 769 31.96 -13.24 -53.96
CA THR A 769 33.04 -14.26 -54.10
C THR A 769 34.43 -13.75 -53.74
N GLU A 770 34.56 -12.46 -53.39
CA GLU A 770 35.81 -11.82 -53.00
C GLU A 770 35.60 -11.02 -51.69
N GLU A 771 36.67 -10.80 -50.92
CA GLU A 771 36.63 -10.02 -49.68
C GLU A 771 36.22 -8.57 -49.99
N THR A 772 35.05 -8.16 -49.50
CA THR A 772 34.41 -6.88 -49.81
C THR A 772 33.82 -6.26 -48.56
N ASP A 773 33.90 -4.94 -48.43
CA ASP A 773 33.27 -4.20 -47.35
C ASP A 773 31.78 -3.96 -47.67
N VAL A 774 30.90 -4.40 -46.77
CA VAL A 774 29.45 -4.20 -46.89
C VAL A 774 28.92 -3.45 -45.69
N ARG A 775 27.80 -2.76 -45.88
CA ARG A 775 27.05 -2.15 -44.77
C ARG A 775 25.76 -2.92 -44.51
N ILE A 776 25.62 -3.39 -43.28
CA ILE A 776 24.41 -4.05 -42.79
C ILE A 776 23.53 -2.99 -42.16
N VAL A 777 22.31 -2.86 -42.67
CA VAL A 777 21.36 -1.81 -42.26
C VAL A 777 20.06 -2.47 -41.87
N VAL A 778 19.48 -2.01 -40.77
CA VAL A 778 18.14 -2.41 -40.37
C VAL A 778 17.13 -1.39 -40.85
N HIS A 779 16.05 -1.86 -41.46
CA HIS A 779 14.90 -1.10 -41.92
C HIS A 779 13.67 -1.45 -41.10
N HIS A 780 12.86 -0.45 -40.77
CA HIS A 780 11.60 -0.64 -40.07
C HIS A 780 10.44 -0.72 -41.07
N ASP A 781 9.56 -1.72 -40.94
CA ASP A 781 8.36 -1.85 -41.77
C ASP A 781 7.35 -0.72 -41.47
N THR A 782 7.31 0.29 -42.32
CA THR A 782 6.51 1.50 -42.07
C THR A 782 5.06 1.43 -42.54
N ASP A 783 4.74 0.52 -43.47
CA ASP A 783 3.40 0.42 -44.07
C ASP A 783 2.68 -0.90 -43.72
N GLY A 784 3.37 -1.82 -43.05
CA GLY A 784 2.82 -3.04 -42.48
C GLY A 784 2.47 -4.10 -43.52
N ASP A 785 3.11 -4.06 -44.68
CA ASP A 785 2.86 -4.99 -45.78
C ASP A 785 3.79 -6.22 -45.77
N GLU A 786 4.73 -6.27 -44.81
CA GLU A 786 5.75 -7.30 -44.62
C GLU A 786 6.62 -7.54 -45.88
N ARG A 787 6.76 -6.54 -46.76
CA ARG A 787 7.59 -6.60 -47.98
C ARG A 787 8.59 -5.46 -48.07
N PHE A 788 9.86 -5.82 -48.20
CA PHE A 788 10.93 -4.85 -48.34
C PHE A 788 10.78 -3.98 -49.61
N GLY A 789 10.59 -2.68 -49.43
CA GLY A 789 10.30 -1.67 -50.46
C GLY A 789 11.13 -0.39 -50.37
N TYR A 790 12.23 -0.38 -49.63
CA TYR A 790 13.07 0.81 -49.46
C TYR A 790 13.63 1.35 -50.79
N THR A 791 13.56 2.68 -50.98
CA THR A 791 14.08 3.36 -52.17
C THR A 791 15.08 4.47 -51.78
N PRO A 792 16.35 4.42 -52.23
CA PRO A 792 17.33 5.50 -52.05
C PRO A 792 16.89 6.82 -52.74
N PRO A 793 17.36 8.00 -52.29
CA PRO A 793 18.38 8.22 -51.27
C PRO A 793 17.82 8.41 -49.85
N TYR A 794 18.60 8.01 -48.85
CA TYR A 794 18.40 8.22 -47.43
C TYR A 794 18.36 9.71 -47.11
N ARG A 795 17.32 10.11 -46.38
CA ARG A 795 17.19 11.45 -45.81
C ARG A 795 16.81 11.31 -44.34
N ALA A 796 17.71 11.75 -43.46
CA ALA A 796 17.46 11.76 -42.03
C ALA A 796 16.15 12.52 -41.70
N GLY A 797 15.27 11.90 -40.90
CA GLY A 797 13.99 12.50 -40.51
C GLY A 797 12.90 12.59 -41.60
N ALA A 798 13.14 12.09 -42.81
CA ALA A 798 12.13 12.03 -43.86
C ALA A 798 11.27 10.76 -43.75
N GLY A 799 9.96 10.89 -43.95
CA GLY A 799 9.08 9.73 -44.10
C GLY A 799 9.33 9.01 -45.44
N GLY A 800 9.35 7.68 -45.41
CA GLY A 800 9.55 6.82 -46.58
C GLY A 800 9.17 5.38 -46.26
N VAL A 801 8.84 4.60 -47.30
CA VAL A 801 8.55 3.16 -47.18
C VAL A 801 9.82 2.43 -46.76
N ASP A 802 9.70 1.57 -45.76
CA ASP A 802 10.77 0.78 -45.16
C ASP A 802 12.04 1.58 -44.87
N ARG A 803 11.88 2.73 -44.23
CA ARG A 803 13.02 3.58 -43.91
C ARG A 803 13.97 2.87 -42.93
N PRO A 804 15.30 3.14 -43.01
CA PRO A 804 16.26 2.65 -42.02
C PRO A 804 15.89 3.09 -40.61
N TYR A 805 16.23 2.27 -39.62
CA TYR A 805 16.30 2.74 -38.24
C TYR A 805 17.31 3.88 -38.15
N GLU A 806 16.89 5.01 -37.58
CA GLU A 806 17.75 6.19 -37.50
C GLU A 806 18.92 5.90 -36.54
N PRO A 807 20.16 6.18 -36.96
CA PRO A 807 21.31 6.08 -36.07
C PRO A 807 21.17 7.14 -34.97
N LEU A 808 21.53 6.74 -33.74
CA LEU A 808 21.29 7.54 -32.55
C LEU A 808 22.28 8.73 -32.41
N SER A 809 23.35 8.76 -33.22
CA SER A 809 24.33 9.85 -33.29
C SER A 809 24.13 10.77 -34.51
N ASP A 810 24.16 12.09 -34.25
CA ASP A 810 23.95 13.11 -35.28
C ASP A 810 25.11 13.09 -36.30
N GLY A 811 24.81 12.73 -37.54
CA GLY A 811 25.78 12.62 -38.65
C GLY A 811 26.29 11.20 -38.96
N ALA A 812 25.92 10.18 -38.19
CA ALA A 812 26.18 8.79 -38.55
C ALA A 812 25.22 8.33 -39.66
N ARG A 813 25.70 7.44 -40.54
CA ARG A 813 24.86 6.77 -41.53
C ARG A 813 24.26 5.51 -40.90
N PRO A 814 23.00 5.16 -41.20
CA PRO A 814 22.38 3.95 -40.66
C PRO A 814 23.20 2.69 -40.96
N GLY A 815 23.29 1.78 -40.00
CA GLY A 815 23.94 0.48 -40.15
C GLY A 815 25.40 0.41 -39.68
N VAL A 816 25.95 -0.80 -39.72
CA VAL A 816 27.34 -1.12 -39.34
C VAL A 816 28.09 -1.59 -40.57
N SER A 817 29.29 -1.05 -40.81
CA SER A 817 30.20 -1.52 -41.85
C SER A 817 30.96 -2.75 -41.35
N VAL A 818 30.92 -3.83 -42.12
CA VAL A 818 31.57 -5.11 -41.79
C VAL A 818 32.29 -5.63 -43.03
N THR A 819 33.54 -6.05 -42.87
CA THR A 819 34.28 -6.75 -43.93
C THR A 819 33.79 -8.19 -44.03
N VAL A 820 33.34 -8.59 -45.22
CA VAL A 820 32.82 -9.94 -45.46
C VAL A 820 33.91 -10.81 -46.07
N GLN A 821 34.25 -11.92 -45.40
CA GLN A 821 35.18 -12.92 -45.95
C GLN A 821 34.43 -14.01 -46.70
N TYR A 822 34.85 -14.28 -47.93
CA TYR A 822 34.34 -15.40 -48.72
C TYR A 822 34.90 -16.72 -48.21
N ILE A 823 34.02 -17.67 -47.88
CA ILE A 823 34.34 -19.04 -47.48
C ILE A 823 33.64 -19.96 -48.48
N GLY A 824 34.29 -20.24 -49.60
CA GLY A 824 33.79 -21.17 -50.62
C GLY A 824 34.90 -21.87 -51.39
#